data_AF-A0A946X3B9-F1
#
_entry.id   AF-A0A946X3B9-F1
#
_cell.length_a   1.000
_cell.length_b   1.000
_cell.length_c   1.000
_cell.angle_alpha   90.00
_cell.angle_beta   90.00
_cell.angle_gamma   90.00
#
_symmetry.space_group_name_H-M   'P 1'
#
loop_
_entity.id
_entity.type
_entity.pdbx_description
1 polymer ?
#
loop_
_entity_poly.entity_id
_entity_poly.type
_entity_poly.pdbx_seq_one_letter_code
_entity_poly.pdbx_strand_id
1 'polypeptide(L)'
;MFRVGLRWAATLALCATAATATAEGETMDTTDLRYGFRYDPMTFVEESGTLQAAIVRKFVFDTATPRDEELLQAEIDKILEQQREDGSFGDTTEQTGARINELHRFGFDMDAPQAQRAADALLAQYRAGKQNEEWYTGEGCLNGRALHALIRTGRRDAPETLLSLNWLAEHPEKMIGDHIGCPWTQEIIVNCVWDGREIAPMDDFIDRTFAWMSDSMSDAGQISYKDPWSFIFAAAYTGAPAGEEVVRKQLPMILRGQRPDGGWHWNSRWVFLALKNYGLFETLRERPPLPPDWEESQAVALPDGAYRDLAWDGERFWTIDSDAGRLVSVSPDGAATRAEFDAPEKAQGIAAWDGDLAVVVAGEPPRAVILDASTGEERRAVELRKLSWAGSATRVGDALWVGDDFYGCAFEIDLDAPDEAKGRGVAGPNPGGLAGRPDGIWHVDRMAELLIRSDEDGALLAFADLPFGVETRGLAWDGETLWAVDDDRNRLVAIVPDMRAVGDLDASESRRVNTSSASLAADGLRQDSFALAFVEAARLLGRDVDYDTARALSGNAFSHRLASADACAAWWHAATRDHGMQDAAEALGLRARQIADEGFTGDPEDAAAMAPYRRSRAIKTRAALDSGEVVLTSGGWEDPMARIWPGIVTDVDANGDLLGACLNGASDNRARPSGVIWALSAGEPSRTRHEIDLDVLRAAVHQIRGNAEPFMCDDDAVYGLAAMDRWADRMETVEHFCDPCQSREAGSAVGCAWLTAVTFSDGAAAVASYLRSRMDSYAAPSRPHIDETARRYERIVDLLRPTLHGNAGDQYRQILGDMAEQRKHAATLREARDELTAAASAMQLAVESATSAW
;
A
#
# COMPACT_ATOMS: atom_id res chain seq x y z
N MET A 1 13.02 35.38 18.35
CA MET A 1 13.51 34.04 17.99
C MET A 1 13.22 32.98 19.07
N PHE A 2 13.57 33.15 20.35
CA PHE A 2 13.24 32.17 21.40
C PHE A 2 11.74 31.82 21.51
N ARG A 3 10.83 32.79 21.33
CA ARG A 3 9.37 32.56 21.28
C ARG A 3 8.88 31.86 20.02
N VAL A 4 9.64 31.97 18.93
CA VAL A 4 9.34 31.28 17.67
C VAL A 4 9.74 29.82 17.85
N GLY A 5 10.98 29.51 18.24
CA GLY A 5 11.48 28.14 18.48
C GLY A 5 10.66 27.31 19.47
N LEU A 6 10.16 27.90 20.56
CA LEU A 6 9.25 27.22 21.50
C LEU A 6 7.88 26.88 20.91
N ARG A 7 7.40 27.66 19.92
CA ARG A 7 6.17 27.35 19.18
C ARG A 7 6.37 26.24 18.16
N TRP A 8 7.53 26.20 17.47
CA TRP A 8 7.89 25.07 16.59
C TRP A 8 7.81 23.74 17.35
N ALA A 9 8.40 23.66 18.55
CA ALA A 9 8.37 22.43 19.35
C ALA A 9 6.95 22.02 19.83
N ALA A 10 6.09 22.98 20.15
CA ALA A 10 4.72 22.71 20.61
C ALA A 10 3.79 22.28 19.47
N THR A 11 3.91 22.90 18.29
CA THR A 11 3.18 22.50 17.08
C THR A 11 3.67 21.15 16.55
N LEU A 12 5.00 20.93 16.53
CA LEU A 12 5.58 19.62 16.17
C LEU A 12 5.10 18.49 17.09
N ALA A 13 4.96 18.72 18.40
CA ALA A 13 4.45 17.72 19.33
C ALA A 13 2.95 17.39 19.13
N LEU A 14 2.15 18.37 18.70
CA LEU A 14 0.73 18.18 18.37
C LEU A 14 0.55 17.45 17.03
N CYS A 15 1.42 17.68 16.04
CA CYS A 15 1.39 16.96 14.75
C CYS A 15 1.96 15.53 14.87
N ALA A 16 3.03 15.34 15.65
CA ALA A 16 3.65 14.02 15.86
C ALA A 16 2.73 13.01 16.58
N THR A 17 1.70 13.48 17.30
CA THR A 17 0.67 12.62 17.93
C THR A 17 -0.49 12.26 16.99
N ALA A 18 -0.60 12.92 15.83
CA ALA A 18 -1.65 12.68 14.83
C ALA A 18 -1.20 11.81 13.65
N ALA A 19 0.11 11.58 13.49
CA ALA A 19 0.70 11.03 12.26
C ALA A 19 1.17 9.55 12.37
N THR A 20 0.49 8.70 13.13
CA THR A 20 0.81 7.25 13.18
C THR A 20 0.16 6.44 12.05
N ALA A 21 -0.25 7.08 10.95
CA ALA A 21 -0.79 6.40 9.77
C ALA A 21 0.31 6.26 8.69
N THR A 22 1.35 5.48 8.98
CA THR A 22 2.21 4.90 7.95
C THR A 22 1.44 3.75 7.32
N ALA A 23 0.97 3.92 6.08
CA ALA A 23 0.47 2.80 5.30
C ALA A 23 1.66 1.87 5.02
N GLU A 24 1.71 0.71 5.69
CA GLU A 24 2.56 -0.41 5.27
C GLU A 24 2.02 -0.95 3.94
N GLY A 25 2.41 -0.31 2.84
CA GLY A 25 2.15 -0.75 1.48
C GLY A 25 3.27 -1.65 0.99
N GLU A 26 2.92 -2.81 0.42
CA GLU A 26 3.86 -3.68 -0.28
C GLU A 26 4.58 -2.90 -1.39
N THR A 27 5.88 -3.10 -1.55
CA THR A 27 6.70 -2.43 -2.56
C THR A 27 6.19 -2.70 -3.98
N MET A 28 5.86 -1.62 -4.69
CA MET A 28 5.37 -1.58 -6.08
C MET A 28 6.33 -2.30 -7.05
N ASP A 29 5.87 -3.34 -7.76
CA ASP A 29 6.62 -3.95 -8.87
C ASP A 29 6.51 -3.01 -10.09
N THR A 30 7.39 -2.03 -10.12
CA THR A 30 7.44 -0.93 -11.09
C THR A 30 7.81 -1.32 -12.53
N THR A 31 7.58 -2.57 -12.93
CA THR A 31 7.78 -3.04 -14.30
C THR A 31 6.56 -2.80 -15.22
N ASP A 32 5.41 -2.38 -14.69
CA ASP A 32 4.16 -2.26 -15.48
C ASP A 32 3.55 -0.84 -15.57
N LEU A 33 4.38 0.14 -15.95
CA LEU A 33 3.90 1.49 -16.26
C LEU A 33 3.03 1.49 -17.52
N ARG A 34 1.70 1.59 -17.33
CA ARG A 34 0.69 1.67 -18.40
C ARG A 34 0.85 2.90 -19.29
N TYR A 35 1.30 4.01 -18.73
CA TYR A 35 1.43 5.30 -19.40
C TYR A 35 2.81 5.91 -19.24
N GLY A 36 3.16 6.74 -20.21
CA GLY A 36 4.38 7.53 -20.27
C GLY A 36 4.10 9.01 -20.00
N PHE A 37 4.99 9.86 -20.52
CA PHE A 37 4.82 11.31 -20.45
C PHE A 37 3.51 11.76 -21.11
N ARG A 38 2.81 12.68 -20.47
CA ARG A 38 1.59 13.30 -21.03
C ARG A 38 1.92 14.15 -22.25
N TYR A 39 3.01 14.89 -22.17
CA TYR A 39 3.55 15.75 -23.22
C TYR A 39 4.95 15.27 -23.58
N ASP A 40 5.37 15.36 -24.84
CA ASP A 40 6.72 14.92 -25.22
C ASP A 40 7.77 15.79 -24.48
N PRO A 41 8.58 15.21 -23.57
CA PRO A 41 9.56 15.98 -22.84
C PRO A 41 10.65 16.54 -23.74
N MET A 42 10.86 15.99 -24.94
CA MET A 42 11.83 16.54 -25.89
C MET A 42 11.38 17.87 -26.50
N THR A 43 10.09 18.18 -26.55
CA THR A 43 9.61 19.52 -26.93
C THR A 43 10.20 20.59 -26.00
N PHE A 44 10.24 20.33 -24.69
CA PHE A 44 10.89 21.23 -23.73
C PHE A 44 12.39 21.36 -24.02
N VAL A 45 13.07 20.22 -24.21
CA VAL A 45 14.52 20.18 -24.41
C VAL A 45 14.94 20.86 -25.71
N GLU A 46 14.16 20.74 -26.78
CA GLU A 46 14.54 21.18 -28.12
C GLU A 46 14.03 22.60 -28.45
N GLU A 47 12.85 22.97 -27.95
CA GLU A 47 12.16 24.19 -28.38
C GLU A 47 12.15 25.30 -27.32
N SER A 48 12.22 24.95 -26.03
CA SER A 48 12.13 25.94 -24.96
C SER A 48 13.40 26.80 -24.88
N GLY A 49 13.21 28.11 -24.99
CA GLY A 49 14.25 29.14 -24.82
C GLY A 49 14.46 29.60 -23.37
N THR A 50 13.93 28.86 -22.39
CA THR A 50 14.02 29.21 -20.97
C THR A 50 15.38 28.84 -20.37
N LEU A 51 15.75 29.51 -19.27
CA LEU A 51 16.93 29.15 -18.48
C LEU A 51 16.88 27.68 -18.00
N GLN A 52 15.71 27.17 -17.64
CA GLN A 52 15.58 25.77 -17.17
C GLN A 52 15.88 24.77 -18.29
N ALA A 53 15.45 25.05 -19.52
CA ALA A 53 15.80 24.22 -20.68
C ALA A 53 17.29 24.31 -21.03
N ALA A 54 17.90 25.51 -20.90
CA ALA A 54 19.34 25.69 -21.05
C ALA A 54 20.15 24.82 -20.05
N ILE A 55 19.71 24.79 -18.77
CA ILE A 55 20.29 23.93 -17.73
C ILE A 55 20.16 22.45 -18.09
N VAL A 56 18.99 22.00 -18.56
CA VAL A 56 18.78 20.59 -18.96
C VAL A 56 19.67 20.22 -20.15
N ARG A 57 19.71 21.05 -21.19
CA ARG A 57 20.58 20.82 -22.36
C ARG A 57 22.06 20.74 -21.96
N LYS A 58 22.54 21.64 -21.10
CA LYS A 58 23.95 21.65 -20.67
C LYS A 58 24.31 20.48 -19.77
N PHE A 59 23.54 20.23 -18.72
CA PHE A 59 23.95 19.32 -17.64
C PHE A 59 23.39 17.90 -17.77
N VAL A 60 22.43 17.67 -18.67
CA VAL A 60 21.77 16.36 -18.79
C VAL A 60 21.93 15.75 -20.18
N PHE A 61 21.87 16.56 -21.25
CA PHE A 61 21.94 16.06 -22.63
C PHE A 61 23.25 16.38 -23.37
N ASP A 62 24.09 17.27 -22.83
CA ASP A 62 25.31 17.74 -23.51
C ASP A 62 25.02 18.35 -24.89
N THR A 63 23.94 19.13 -24.99
CA THR A 63 23.41 19.73 -26.22
C THR A 63 23.19 21.25 -26.10
N ALA A 64 23.92 21.90 -25.18
CA ALA A 64 23.81 23.35 -24.98
C ALA A 64 24.21 24.14 -26.24
N THR A 65 23.44 25.19 -26.52
CA THR A 65 23.69 26.14 -27.59
C THR A 65 24.48 27.37 -27.09
N PRO A 66 25.06 28.21 -27.97
CA PRO A 66 25.67 29.46 -27.55
C PRO A 66 24.73 30.38 -26.76
N ARG A 67 23.44 30.39 -27.10
CA ARG A 67 22.41 31.14 -26.36
C ARG A 67 22.19 30.59 -24.95
N ASP A 68 22.30 29.27 -24.77
CA ASP A 68 22.19 28.65 -23.44
C ASP A 68 23.35 29.07 -22.55
N GLU A 69 24.56 29.12 -23.10
CA GLU A 69 25.74 29.61 -22.39
C GLU A 69 25.60 31.09 -22.01
N GLU A 70 25.03 31.92 -22.90
CA GLU A 70 24.72 33.33 -22.58
C GLU A 70 23.71 33.45 -21.42
N LEU A 71 22.65 32.64 -21.40
CA LEU A 71 21.65 32.63 -20.32
C LEU A 71 22.26 32.21 -18.98
N LEU A 72 23.09 31.16 -18.98
CA LEU A 72 23.75 30.66 -17.78
C LEU A 72 24.79 31.67 -17.26
N GLN A 73 25.57 32.26 -18.16
CA GLN A 73 26.55 33.27 -17.80
C GLN A 73 25.88 34.51 -17.21
N ALA A 74 24.72 34.93 -17.74
CA ALA A 74 23.97 36.07 -17.19
C ALA A 74 23.54 35.83 -15.73
N GLU A 75 23.12 34.63 -15.36
CA GLU A 75 22.79 34.32 -13.95
C GLU A 75 24.05 34.21 -13.07
N ILE A 76 25.15 33.67 -13.60
CA ILE A 76 26.45 33.68 -12.90
C ILE A 76 26.88 35.12 -12.60
N ASP A 77 26.86 36.00 -13.61
CA ASP A 77 27.26 37.39 -13.48
C ASP A 77 26.39 38.12 -12.45
N LYS A 78 25.08 37.93 -12.50
CA LYS A 78 24.12 38.49 -11.52
C LYS A 78 24.40 38.03 -10.09
N ILE A 79 24.85 36.79 -9.88
CA ILE A 79 25.26 36.33 -8.55
C ILE A 79 26.58 37.00 -8.16
N LEU A 80 27.60 36.99 -9.05
CA LEU A 80 28.92 37.55 -8.77
C LEU A 80 28.89 39.07 -8.50
N GLU A 81 27.97 39.82 -9.11
CA GLU A 81 27.72 41.23 -8.82
C GLU A 81 27.33 41.50 -7.35
N GLN A 82 26.78 40.50 -6.66
CA GLN A 82 26.43 40.58 -5.24
C GLN A 82 27.62 40.28 -4.32
N GLN A 83 28.76 39.85 -4.86
CA GLN A 83 29.94 39.53 -4.06
C GLN A 83 30.52 40.81 -3.43
N ARG A 84 30.63 40.82 -2.11
CA ARG A 84 31.20 41.94 -1.35
C ARG A 84 32.72 41.98 -1.48
N GLU A 85 33.32 43.09 -1.08
CA GLU A 85 34.78 43.29 -1.11
C GLU A 85 35.54 42.25 -0.26
N ASP A 86 34.95 41.78 0.83
CA ASP A 86 35.51 40.71 1.66
C ASP A 86 35.35 39.30 1.06
N GLY A 87 34.67 39.17 -0.08
CA GLY A 87 34.41 37.90 -0.77
C GLY A 87 33.09 37.24 -0.40
N SER A 88 32.41 37.68 0.66
CA SER A 88 31.13 37.11 1.11
C SER A 88 29.96 37.55 0.22
N PHE A 89 28.83 36.84 0.32
CA PHE A 89 27.56 37.22 -0.32
C PHE A 89 26.50 37.68 0.69
N GLY A 90 26.88 37.89 1.94
CA GLY A 90 25.95 38.16 3.02
C GLY A 90 26.65 38.28 4.36
N ASP A 91 25.87 38.33 5.42
CA ASP A 91 26.36 38.47 6.79
C ASP A 91 26.55 37.13 7.49
N THR A 92 26.03 36.03 6.91
CA THR A 92 26.02 34.70 7.52
C THR A 92 26.69 33.65 6.63
N THR A 93 27.15 32.56 7.24
CA THR A 93 27.71 31.41 6.52
C THR A 93 26.69 30.80 5.55
N GLU A 94 25.41 30.79 5.92
CA GLU A 94 24.33 30.25 5.09
C GLU A 94 24.14 31.05 3.80
N GLN A 95 24.10 32.39 3.88
CA GLN A 95 23.95 33.26 2.71
C GLN A 95 25.12 33.11 1.73
N THR A 96 26.35 33.09 2.26
CA THR A 96 27.54 32.88 1.44
C THR A 96 27.57 31.47 0.83
N GLY A 97 27.27 30.44 1.62
CA GLY A 97 27.22 29.06 1.15
C GLY A 97 26.15 28.83 0.08
N ALA A 98 24.95 29.40 0.25
CA ALA A 98 23.87 29.31 -0.73
C ALA A 98 24.30 29.86 -2.11
N ARG A 99 24.95 31.02 -2.16
CA ARG A 99 25.41 31.61 -3.42
C ARG A 99 26.56 30.83 -4.07
N ILE A 100 27.47 30.25 -3.29
CA ILE A 100 28.49 29.32 -3.83
C ILE A 100 27.81 28.11 -4.49
N ASN A 101 26.81 27.53 -3.82
CA ASN A 101 26.08 26.37 -4.35
C ASN A 101 25.25 26.73 -5.60
N GLU A 102 24.68 27.93 -5.68
CA GLU A 102 24.01 28.43 -6.89
C GLU A 102 25.00 28.66 -8.05
N LEU A 103 26.18 29.23 -7.79
CA LEU A 103 27.23 29.37 -8.81
C LEU A 103 27.61 28.00 -9.39
N HIS A 104 27.81 27.00 -8.52
CA HIS A 104 28.04 25.63 -8.95
C HIS A 104 26.87 25.06 -9.76
N ARG A 105 25.62 25.33 -9.35
CA ARG A 105 24.41 24.88 -10.08
C ARG A 105 24.40 25.37 -11.54
N PHE A 106 24.91 26.57 -11.81
CA PHE A 106 25.01 27.14 -13.16
C PHE A 106 26.31 26.79 -13.90
N GLY A 107 27.19 25.98 -13.29
CA GLY A 107 28.43 25.50 -13.90
C GLY A 107 29.60 26.48 -13.80
N PHE A 108 29.59 27.39 -12.82
CA PHE A 108 30.75 28.23 -12.52
C PHE A 108 31.92 27.36 -12.03
N ASP A 109 33.13 27.74 -12.41
CA ASP A 109 34.36 27.08 -11.97
C ASP A 109 34.60 27.35 -10.47
N MET A 110 34.56 26.30 -9.65
CA MET A 110 34.75 26.42 -8.20
C MET A 110 36.20 26.69 -7.80
N ASP A 111 37.17 26.53 -8.72
CA ASP A 111 38.57 26.90 -8.52
C ASP A 111 38.84 28.37 -8.87
N ALA A 112 37.85 29.08 -9.47
CA ALA A 112 37.99 30.48 -9.81
C ALA A 112 38.24 31.35 -8.57
N PRO A 113 39.05 32.44 -8.69
CA PRO A 113 39.37 33.31 -7.55
C PRO A 113 38.16 33.84 -6.78
N GLN A 114 37.03 34.08 -7.47
CA GLN A 114 35.79 34.55 -6.87
C GLN A 114 35.17 33.49 -5.93
N ALA A 115 35.09 32.23 -6.36
CA ALA A 115 34.58 31.13 -5.54
C ALA A 115 35.50 30.85 -4.34
N GLN A 116 36.81 30.87 -4.57
CA GLN A 116 37.82 30.65 -3.53
C GLN A 116 37.79 31.75 -2.47
N ARG A 117 37.66 33.03 -2.87
CA ARG A 117 37.45 34.16 -1.93
C ARG A 117 36.17 34.02 -1.13
N ALA A 118 35.09 33.53 -1.74
CA ALA A 118 33.83 33.29 -1.04
C ALA A 118 33.96 32.18 0.01
N ALA A 119 34.67 31.10 -0.30
CA ALA A 119 34.95 30.01 0.64
C ALA A 119 35.78 30.49 1.85
N ASP A 120 36.80 31.31 1.61
CA ASP A 120 37.61 31.90 2.68
C ASP A 120 36.79 32.86 3.56
N ALA A 121 35.93 33.68 2.94
CA ALA A 121 35.01 34.55 3.65
C ALA A 121 34.00 33.76 4.49
N LEU A 122 33.49 32.64 3.97
CA LEU A 122 32.59 31.73 4.69
C LEU A 122 33.26 31.13 5.94
N LEU A 123 34.50 30.67 5.83
CA LEU A 123 35.26 30.19 7.01
C LEU A 123 35.50 31.31 8.03
N ALA A 124 35.79 32.54 7.57
CA ALA A 124 35.95 33.69 8.45
C ALA A 124 34.64 34.04 9.17
N GLN A 125 33.50 33.99 8.47
CA GLN A 125 32.17 34.16 9.06
C GLN A 125 31.89 33.09 10.12
N TYR A 126 32.18 31.83 9.82
CA TYR A 126 32.00 30.73 10.76
C TYR A 126 32.80 30.95 12.05
N ARG A 127 34.10 31.25 11.93
CA ARG A 127 35.01 31.50 13.07
C ARG A 127 34.64 32.75 13.87
N ALA A 128 33.92 33.68 13.25
CA ALA A 128 33.37 34.86 13.91
C ALA A 128 32.00 34.59 14.59
N GLY A 129 31.52 33.35 14.59
CA GLY A 129 30.23 32.98 15.18
C GLY A 129 29.02 33.44 14.36
N LYS A 130 29.18 33.70 13.06
CA LYS A 130 28.11 34.18 12.16
C LYS A 130 27.38 33.05 11.44
N GLN A 131 27.31 31.88 12.06
CA GLN A 131 26.53 30.76 11.55
C GLN A 131 25.12 30.79 12.12
N ASN A 132 24.14 30.45 11.29
CA ASN A 132 22.79 30.19 11.73
C ASN A 132 22.72 28.85 12.46
N GLU A 133 22.08 28.84 13.63
CA GLU A 133 21.82 27.61 14.38
C GLU A 133 20.85 26.72 13.58
N GLU A 134 21.23 25.46 13.42
CA GLU A 134 20.39 24.44 12.79
C GLU A 134 20.07 23.36 13.82
N TRP A 135 18.83 22.86 13.78
CA TRP A 135 18.31 21.87 14.72
C TRP A 135 19.06 20.51 14.65
N TYR A 136 19.82 20.31 13.58
CA TYR A 136 20.59 19.10 13.31
C TYR A 136 22.11 19.27 13.38
N THR A 137 22.63 20.43 13.76
CA THR A 137 24.09 20.59 13.87
C THR A 137 24.55 20.35 15.31
N GLY A 138 25.50 19.43 15.51
CA GLY A 138 26.23 19.31 16.76
C GLY A 138 27.02 20.59 17.10
N GLU A 139 27.47 20.71 18.36
CA GLU A 139 28.28 21.87 18.79
C GLU A 139 29.52 22.00 17.89
N GLY A 140 29.62 23.12 17.16
CA GLY A 140 30.73 23.37 16.23
C GLY A 140 30.62 22.71 14.84
N CYS A 141 29.49 22.10 14.49
CA CYS A 141 29.23 21.64 13.11
C CYS A 141 28.76 22.79 12.22
N LEU A 142 29.12 22.76 10.94
CA LEU A 142 28.64 23.68 9.91
C LEU A 142 27.21 23.34 9.50
N ASN A 143 26.41 24.36 9.14
CA ASN A 143 25.12 24.09 8.48
C ASN A 143 25.34 23.45 7.08
N GLY A 144 24.33 22.73 6.58
CA GLY A 144 24.45 21.95 5.34
C GLY A 144 24.87 22.77 4.12
N ARG A 145 24.34 24.00 3.96
CA ARG A 145 24.69 24.89 2.83
C ARG A 145 26.15 25.31 2.89
N ALA A 146 26.65 25.66 4.06
CA ALA A 146 28.02 26.06 4.29
C ALA A 146 28.99 24.89 4.12
N LEU A 147 28.65 23.72 4.67
CA LEU A 147 29.43 22.50 4.53
C LEU A 147 29.59 22.10 3.06
N HIS A 148 28.48 22.07 2.30
CA HIS A 148 28.50 21.68 0.89
C HIS A 148 29.35 22.64 0.05
N ALA A 149 29.25 23.94 0.31
CA ALA A 149 30.04 24.97 -0.36
C ALA A 149 31.54 24.80 -0.10
N LEU A 150 31.94 24.45 1.12
CA LEU A 150 33.34 24.18 1.46
C LEU A 150 33.88 22.92 0.78
N ILE A 151 33.08 21.85 0.69
CA ILE A 151 33.49 20.64 -0.03
C ILE A 151 33.70 20.95 -1.52
N ARG A 152 32.76 21.67 -2.15
CA ARG A 152 32.80 22.05 -3.57
C ARG A 152 33.93 23.00 -3.95
N THR A 153 34.37 23.84 -3.02
CA THR A 153 35.50 24.77 -3.21
C THR A 153 36.84 24.16 -2.78
N GLY A 154 36.86 22.85 -2.48
CA GLY A 154 38.09 22.11 -2.16
C GLY A 154 38.59 22.28 -0.72
N ARG A 155 37.82 22.89 0.18
CA ARG A 155 38.14 23.03 1.62
C ARG A 155 37.84 21.74 2.42
N ARG A 156 38.26 20.60 1.87
CA ARG A 156 37.98 19.26 2.41
C ARG A 156 38.70 18.98 3.73
N ASP A 157 39.92 19.51 3.89
CA ASP A 157 40.78 19.29 5.07
C ASP A 157 40.57 20.34 6.18
N ALA A 158 39.62 21.27 6.00
CA ALA A 158 39.34 22.24 7.05
C ALA A 158 38.79 21.52 8.30
N PRO A 159 39.29 21.81 9.53
CA PRO A 159 38.83 21.15 10.75
C PRO A 159 37.32 21.18 10.93
N GLU A 160 36.68 22.29 10.53
CA GLU A 160 35.24 22.51 10.60
C GLU A 160 34.48 21.58 9.62
N THR A 161 35.01 21.38 8.41
CA THR A 161 34.45 20.45 7.40
C THR A 161 34.51 19.01 7.90
N LEU A 162 35.69 18.59 8.40
CA LEU A 162 35.91 17.23 8.91
C LEU A 162 35.03 16.92 10.12
N LEU A 163 34.94 17.87 11.07
CA LEU A 163 34.08 17.74 12.24
C LEU A 163 32.62 17.51 11.84
N SER A 164 32.11 18.32 10.90
CA SER A 164 30.71 18.26 10.48
C SER A 164 30.37 16.96 9.74
N LEU A 165 31.25 16.50 8.85
CA LEU A 165 31.05 15.23 8.14
C LEU A 165 31.12 14.04 9.08
N ASN A 166 32.12 13.95 9.96
CA ASN A 166 32.18 12.87 10.94
C ASN A 166 30.95 12.85 11.85
N TRP A 167 30.49 14.03 12.28
CA TRP A 167 29.28 14.12 13.09
C TRP A 167 28.04 13.59 12.36
N LEU A 168 27.84 13.95 11.09
CA LEU A 168 26.73 13.45 10.28
C LEU A 168 26.80 11.92 10.08
N ALA A 169 28.00 11.38 9.83
CA ALA A 169 28.21 9.94 9.69
C ALA A 169 27.88 9.17 10.99
N GLU A 170 28.14 9.77 12.15
CA GLU A 170 27.84 9.18 13.46
C GLU A 170 26.37 9.33 13.89
N HIS A 171 25.63 10.27 13.30
CA HIS A 171 24.27 10.65 13.73
C HIS A 171 23.21 10.69 12.60
N PRO A 172 23.10 9.68 11.73
CA PRO A 172 22.09 9.63 10.67
C PRO A 172 20.65 9.74 11.20
N GLU A 173 20.37 9.25 12.41
CA GLU A 173 19.06 9.33 13.05
C GLU A 173 18.60 10.76 13.37
N LYS A 174 19.53 11.72 13.34
CA LYS A 174 19.19 13.14 13.49
C LYS A 174 18.64 13.74 12.21
N MET A 175 18.75 13.06 11.07
CA MET A 175 18.33 13.60 9.77
C MET A 175 17.20 12.81 9.12
N ILE A 176 17.07 11.54 9.50
CA ILE A 176 16.14 10.58 8.92
C ILE A 176 14.88 10.49 9.78
N GLY A 177 13.74 10.90 9.24
CA GLY A 177 12.45 10.75 9.91
C GLY A 177 11.35 11.70 9.40
N ASP A 178 10.11 11.23 9.53
CA ASP A 178 8.91 11.83 8.94
C ASP A 178 8.54 13.21 9.46
N HIS A 179 9.11 13.64 10.60
CA HIS A 179 8.89 14.95 11.23
C HIS A 179 10.20 15.65 11.64
N ILE A 180 11.33 15.12 11.18
CA ILE A 180 12.64 15.58 11.59
C ILE A 180 13.10 16.70 10.68
N GLY A 181 12.99 17.94 11.17
CA GLY A 181 13.62 19.10 10.54
C GLY A 181 12.80 19.93 9.59
N CYS A 182 13.48 20.65 8.70
CA CYS A 182 12.86 21.46 7.66
C CYS A 182 12.56 20.60 6.41
N PRO A 183 11.43 20.83 5.70
CA PRO A 183 11.02 19.99 4.58
C PRO A 183 12.00 19.99 3.40
N TRP A 184 12.79 21.05 3.24
CA TRP A 184 13.76 21.22 2.12
C TRP A 184 15.19 20.78 2.45
N THR A 185 15.48 20.38 3.69
CA THR A 185 16.87 20.14 4.11
C THR A 185 17.43 18.80 3.63
N GLN A 186 16.55 17.85 3.27
CA GLN A 186 16.94 16.48 2.93
C GLN A 186 17.85 16.43 1.70
N GLU A 187 17.48 17.10 0.60
CA GLU A 187 18.32 17.18 -0.60
C GLU A 187 19.70 17.79 -0.33
N ILE A 188 19.75 18.86 0.47
CA ILE A 188 20.98 19.62 0.71
C ILE A 188 21.98 18.71 1.42
N ILE A 189 21.51 17.94 2.38
CA ILE A 189 22.35 17.10 3.22
C ILE A 189 22.75 15.85 2.46
N VAL A 190 21.84 15.17 1.77
CA VAL A 190 22.17 14.00 0.93
C VAL A 190 23.21 14.37 -0.12
N ASN A 191 23.04 15.50 -0.81
CA ASN A 191 24.02 15.96 -1.80
C ASN A 191 25.37 16.32 -1.17
N CYS A 192 25.34 16.91 0.03
CA CYS A 192 26.54 17.27 0.78
C CYS A 192 27.33 16.03 1.24
N VAL A 193 26.66 15.04 1.83
CA VAL A 193 27.33 13.80 2.28
C VAL A 193 27.79 12.96 1.10
N TRP A 194 27.06 12.99 -0.03
CA TRP A 194 27.49 12.38 -1.27
C TRP A 194 28.84 12.93 -1.73
N ASP A 195 28.98 14.25 -1.83
CA ASP A 195 30.26 14.88 -2.20
C ASP A 195 31.35 14.69 -1.12
N GLY A 196 30.94 14.45 0.13
CA GLY A 196 31.81 14.20 1.28
C GLY A 196 32.26 12.75 1.48
N ARG A 197 31.78 11.79 0.67
CA ARG A 197 32.04 10.34 0.87
C ARG A 197 33.51 9.92 0.79
N GLU A 198 34.35 10.71 0.12
CA GLU A 198 35.80 10.47 0.08
C GLU A 198 36.52 10.94 1.35
N ILE A 199 35.83 11.68 2.21
CA ILE A 199 36.37 12.33 3.41
C ILE A 199 35.94 11.58 4.68
N ALA A 200 34.69 11.10 4.72
CA ALA A 200 34.10 10.38 5.85
C ALA A 200 33.21 9.22 5.35
N PRO A 201 33.00 8.16 6.16
CA PRO A 201 32.23 6.98 5.75
C PRO A 201 30.72 7.29 5.70
N MET A 202 30.24 7.76 4.54
CA MET A 202 28.87 8.24 4.35
C MET A 202 27.90 7.22 3.75
N ASP A 203 28.38 6.06 3.33
CA ASP A 203 27.55 5.07 2.61
C ASP A 203 26.35 4.62 3.45
N ASP A 204 26.55 4.32 4.75
CA ASP A 204 25.45 3.96 5.68
C ASP A 204 24.41 5.08 5.81
N PHE A 205 24.85 6.34 5.87
CA PHE A 205 23.94 7.48 5.94
C PHE A 205 23.07 7.55 4.68
N ILE A 206 23.67 7.42 3.50
CA ILE A 206 23.00 7.50 2.20
C ILE A 206 21.99 6.35 2.06
N ASP A 207 22.42 5.12 2.33
CA ASP A 207 21.58 3.93 2.20
C ASP A 207 20.39 3.99 3.15
N ARG A 208 20.60 4.35 4.42
CA ARG A 208 19.51 4.49 5.40
C ARG A 208 18.56 5.62 5.05
N THR A 209 19.08 6.71 4.47
CA THR A 209 18.24 7.84 4.05
C THR A 209 17.34 7.44 2.89
N PHE A 210 17.86 6.78 1.85
CA PHE A 210 17.04 6.33 0.74
C PHE A 210 16.08 5.19 1.12
N ALA A 211 16.50 4.26 1.99
CA ALA A 211 15.62 3.24 2.53
C ALA A 211 14.44 3.87 3.28
N TRP A 212 14.70 4.79 4.22
CA TRP A 212 13.63 5.53 4.90
C TRP A 212 12.75 6.33 3.93
N MET A 213 13.35 7.02 2.94
CA MET A 213 12.57 7.75 1.94
C MET A 213 11.63 6.80 1.19
N SER A 214 12.10 5.61 0.83
CA SER A 214 11.26 4.62 0.16
C SER A 214 10.17 4.07 1.08
N ASP A 215 10.53 3.66 2.30
CA ASP A 215 9.65 2.97 3.25
C ASP A 215 8.55 3.91 3.79
N SER A 216 8.85 5.20 3.96
CA SER A 216 7.90 6.20 4.45
C SER A 216 7.03 6.82 3.35
N MET A 217 7.26 6.48 2.08
CA MET A 217 6.56 7.10 0.95
C MET A 217 5.20 6.45 0.70
N SER A 218 4.16 7.28 0.61
CA SER A 218 2.83 6.88 0.16
C SER A 218 2.84 6.51 -1.32
N ASP A 219 1.79 5.84 -1.76
CA ASP A 219 1.58 5.48 -3.16
C ASP A 219 1.50 6.69 -4.11
N ALA A 220 1.20 7.89 -3.60
CA ALA A 220 1.27 9.14 -4.38
C ALA A 220 2.71 9.69 -4.53
N GLY A 221 3.71 9.03 -3.95
CA GLY A 221 5.11 9.47 -3.99
C GLY A 221 5.47 10.51 -2.92
N GLN A 222 4.74 10.55 -1.80
CA GLN A 222 4.80 11.62 -0.80
C GLN A 222 5.17 11.10 0.60
N ILE A 223 5.85 11.92 1.40
CA ILE A 223 6.16 11.61 2.81
C ILE A 223 5.71 12.77 3.68
N SER A 224 4.54 12.63 4.33
CA SER A 224 4.02 13.59 5.31
C SER A 224 4.30 15.05 4.90
N TYR A 225 4.92 15.87 5.76
CA TYR A 225 5.26 17.29 5.55
C TYR A 225 6.50 17.55 4.66
N LYS A 226 7.19 16.53 4.13
CA LYS A 226 8.44 16.71 3.38
C LYS A 226 8.21 17.18 1.95
N ASP A 227 9.17 17.94 1.40
CA ASP A 227 9.13 18.30 -0.02
C ASP A 227 9.42 17.07 -0.88
N PRO A 228 8.44 16.56 -1.65
CA PRO A 228 8.64 15.35 -2.43
C PRO A 228 9.63 15.57 -3.58
N TRP A 229 9.74 16.78 -4.14
CA TRP A 229 10.71 17.05 -5.20
C TRP A 229 12.15 16.97 -4.70
N SER A 230 12.39 17.27 -3.43
CA SER A 230 13.73 17.18 -2.83
C SER A 230 14.30 15.75 -2.85
N PHE A 231 13.43 14.73 -2.85
CA PHE A 231 13.83 13.32 -2.95
C PHE A 231 14.27 12.96 -4.38
N ILE A 232 13.55 13.46 -5.39
CA ILE A 232 13.98 13.35 -6.79
C ILE A 232 15.33 14.03 -6.95
N PHE A 233 15.55 15.18 -6.31
CA PHE A 233 16.80 15.92 -6.44
C PHE A 233 17.96 15.14 -5.83
N ALA A 234 17.77 14.59 -4.62
CA ALA A 234 18.74 13.73 -3.96
C ALA A 234 19.07 12.49 -4.80
N ALA A 235 18.05 11.78 -5.31
CA ALA A 235 18.24 10.59 -6.14
C ALA A 235 18.91 10.93 -7.49
N ALA A 236 18.52 12.04 -8.12
CA ALA A 236 19.11 12.51 -9.38
C ALA A 236 20.58 12.91 -9.22
N TYR A 237 20.91 13.61 -8.15
CA TYR A 237 22.25 14.13 -7.92
C TYR A 237 23.24 13.01 -7.58
N THR A 238 22.81 12.06 -6.74
CA THR A 238 23.65 10.95 -6.30
C THR A 238 23.76 9.86 -7.35
N GLY A 239 22.66 9.51 -8.03
CA GLY A 239 22.60 8.31 -8.89
C GLY A 239 22.85 7.02 -8.10
N ALA A 240 22.63 7.04 -6.77
CA ALA A 240 22.81 5.88 -5.92
C ALA A 240 21.76 4.80 -6.23
N PRO A 241 22.11 3.50 -6.26
CA PRO A 241 21.14 2.44 -6.56
C PRO A 241 19.89 2.46 -5.70
N ALA A 242 20.02 2.76 -4.39
CA ALA A 242 18.88 2.86 -3.47
C ALA A 242 17.90 4.01 -3.83
N GLY A 243 18.36 5.02 -4.58
CA GLY A 243 17.50 6.11 -5.07
C GLY A 243 16.57 5.71 -6.20
N GLU A 244 16.77 4.56 -6.85
CA GLU A 244 15.92 4.09 -7.95
C GLU A 244 14.48 3.86 -7.48
N GLU A 245 14.31 3.20 -6.33
CA GLU A 245 13.00 2.88 -5.78
C GLU A 245 12.21 4.14 -5.41
N VAL A 246 12.89 5.14 -4.84
CA VAL A 246 12.32 6.46 -4.54
C VAL A 246 11.81 7.12 -5.82
N VAL A 247 12.62 7.19 -6.88
CA VAL A 247 12.19 7.80 -8.15
C VAL A 247 11.01 7.05 -8.76
N ARG A 248 11.02 5.72 -8.66
CA ARG A 248 9.94 4.85 -9.15
C ARG A 248 8.62 5.08 -8.43
N LYS A 249 8.63 5.15 -7.09
CA LYS A 249 7.44 5.51 -6.29
C LYS A 249 6.93 6.93 -6.58
N GLN A 250 7.80 7.82 -7.06
CA GLN A 250 7.44 9.20 -7.45
C GLN A 250 7.02 9.37 -8.91
N LEU A 251 7.01 8.30 -9.73
CA LEU A 251 6.54 8.40 -11.12
C LEU A 251 5.11 8.93 -11.27
N PRO A 252 4.14 8.59 -10.40
CA PRO A 252 2.80 9.17 -10.49
C PRO A 252 2.81 10.70 -10.35
N MET A 253 3.62 11.24 -9.44
CA MET A 253 3.83 12.68 -9.26
C MET A 253 4.58 13.29 -10.45
N ILE A 254 5.65 12.66 -10.92
CA ILE A 254 6.43 13.12 -12.08
C ILE A 254 5.53 13.23 -13.31
N LEU A 255 4.78 12.18 -13.66
CA LEU A 255 3.98 12.19 -14.89
C LEU A 255 2.83 13.21 -14.83
N ARG A 256 2.24 13.43 -13.66
CA ARG A 256 1.12 14.38 -13.46
C ARG A 256 1.56 15.83 -13.31
N GLY A 257 2.71 16.07 -12.70
CA GLY A 257 3.31 17.40 -12.58
C GLY A 257 3.91 17.92 -13.89
N GLN A 258 3.85 17.14 -14.97
CA GLN A 258 4.39 17.56 -16.26
C GLN A 258 3.55 18.67 -16.88
N ARG A 259 4.23 19.74 -17.32
CA ARG A 259 3.62 20.90 -17.95
C ARG A 259 3.42 20.70 -19.45
N PRO A 260 2.48 21.45 -20.08
CA PRO A 260 2.21 21.33 -21.52
C PRO A 260 3.41 21.58 -22.43
N ASP A 261 4.43 22.27 -21.95
CA ASP A 261 5.69 22.48 -22.69
C ASP A 261 6.63 21.27 -22.67
N GLY A 262 6.27 20.20 -21.93
CA GLY A 262 7.05 18.98 -21.74
C GLY A 262 7.95 18.98 -20.50
N GLY A 263 8.05 20.11 -19.79
CA GLY A 263 8.94 20.28 -18.64
C GLY A 263 8.25 20.17 -17.27
N TRP A 264 9.01 20.48 -16.22
CA TRP A 264 8.58 20.49 -14.81
C TRP A 264 9.04 21.78 -14.11
N HIS A 265 8.97 22.92 -14.79
CA HIS A 265 9.49 24.20 -14.31
C HIS A 265 10.95 24.09 -13.78
N TRP A 266 11.19 24.51 -12.54
CA TRP A 266 12.48 24.50 -11.87
C TRP A 266 12.97 23.09 -11.47
N ASN A 267 12.07 22.10 -11.50
CA ASN A 267 12.36 20.68 -11.22
C ASN A 267 12.91 19.94 -12.45
N SER A 268 12.77 20.52 -13.66
CA SER A 268 13.08 19.87 -14.94
C SER A 268 14.46 19.21 -14.94
N ARG A 269 15.53 19.92 -14.55
CA ARG A 269 16.90 19.38 -14.48
C ARG A 269 16.95 18.03 -13.75
N TRP A 270 16.33 17.99 -12.58
CA TRP A 270 16.44 16.86 -11.67
C TRP A 270 15.58 15.70 -12.10
N VAL A 271 14.37 15.97 -12.61
CA VAL A 271 13.51 14.94 -13.23
C VAL A 271 14.22 14.29 -14.41
N PHE A 272 14.71 15.08 -15.38
CA PHE A 272 15.44 14.52 -16.53
C PHE A 272 16.67 13.72 -16.10
N LEU A 273 17.44 14.22 -15.13
CA LEU A 273 18.65 13.55 -14.65
C LEU A 273 18.32 12.24 -13.91
N ALA A 274 17.34 12.22 -13.01
CA ALA A 274 16.87 11.00 -12.35
C ALA A 274 16.40 9.95 -13.36
N LEU A 275 15.51 10.33 -14.28
CA LEU A 275 14.97 9.40 -15.26
C LEU A 275 16.05 8.82 -16.18
N LYS A 276 17.11 9.59 -16.49
CA LYS A 276 18.27 9.07 -17.25
C LYS A 276 19.16 8.16 -16.41
N ASN A 277 19.48 8.56 -15.17
CA ASN A 277 20.35 7.78 -14.28
C ASN A 277 19.79 6.37 -14.04
N TYR A 278 18.46 6.26 -13.92
CA TYR A 278 17.77 4.99 -13.62
C TYR A 278 17.15 4.32 -14.87
N GLY A 279 17.49 4.75 -16.09
CA GLY A 279 17.03 4.10 -17.32
C GLY A 279 15.52 4.17 -17.59
N LEU A 280 14.83 5.12 -16.96
CA LEU A 280 13.37 5.30 -17.06
C LEU A 280 12.96 6.21 -18.23
N PHE A 281 13.86 7.09 -18.70
CA PHE A 281 13.53 8.13 -19.66
C PHE A 281 12.98 7.59 -20.99
N GLU A 282 13.74 6.76 -21.72
CA GLU A 282 13.27 6.20 -23.00
C GLU A 282 12.12 5.23 -22.79
N THR A 283 12.16 4.43 -21.71
CA THR A 283 11.08 3.53 -21.32
C THR A 283 9.74 4.26 -21.22
N LEU A 284 9.71 5.44 -20.58
CA LEU A 284 8.50 6.27 -20.47
C LEU A 284 8.12 6.96 -21.77
N ARG A 285 9.07 7.32 -22.64
CA ARG A 285 8.76 7.91 -23.97
C ARG A 285 8.10 6.92 -24.91
N GLU A 286 8.39 5.63 -24.76
CA GLU A 286 7.81 4.57 -25.58
C GLU A 286 6.38 4.18 -25.16
N ARG A 287 5.92 4.62 -23.97
CA ARG A 287 4.58 4.32 -23.47
C ARG A 287 3.53 5.30 -24.04
N PRO A 288 2.25 4.88 -24.10
CA PRO A 288 1.15 5.79 -24.45
C PRO A 288 1.11 7.01 -23.51
N PRO A 289 0.75 8.21 -24.00
CA PRO A 289 0.71 9.39 -23.17
C PRO A 289 -0.34 9.28 -22.06
N LEU A 290 -0.02 9.79 -20.88
CA LEU A 290 -0.92 9.82 -19.73
C LEU A 290 -2.16 10.70 -20.04
N PRO A 291 -3.39 10.16 -20.04
CA PRO A 291 -4.60 10.96 -20.21
C PRO A 291 -4.82 11.93 -19.02
N PRO A 292 -5.67 12.96 -19.16
CA PRO A 292 -6.15 13.75 -18.02
C PRO A 292 -6.84 12.86 -16.98
N ASP A 293 -6.71 13.14 -15.67
CA ASP A 293 -7.39 12.37 -14.62
C ASP A 293 -8.76 12.97 -14.24
N TRP A 294 -9.34 13.86 -15.06
CA TRP A 294 -10.64 14.46 -14.79
C TRP A 294 -11.26 15.04 -16.07
N GLU A 295 -12.58 15.13 -16.06
CA GLU A 295 -13.38 15.73 -17.12
C GLU A 295 -14.07 17.02 -16.63
N GLU A 296 -14.09 18.05 -17.49
CA GLU A 296 -14.91 19.24 -17.29
C GLU A 296 -16.37 18.93 -17.63
N SER A 297 -17.25 18.92 -16.62
CA SER A 297 -18.69 18.66 -16.84
C SER A 297 -19.49 19.95 -17.00
N GLN A 298 -19.11 21.00 -16.28
CA GLN A 298 -19.77 22.31 -16.30
C GLN A 298 -18.77 23.40 -15.91
N ALA A 299 -18.96 24.61 -16.44
CA ALA A 299 -18.18 25.77 -16.05
C ALA A 299 -19.07 27.00 -15.87
N VAL A 300 -18.71 27.85 -14.91
CA VAL A 300 -19.40 29.09 -14.58
C VAL A 300 -18.38 30.22 -14.54
N ALA A 301 -18.65 31.33 -15.24
CA ALA A 301 -17.76 32.48 -15.25
C ALA A 301 -17.73 33.20 -13.90
N LEU A 302 -16.53 33.59 -13.48
CA LEU A 302 -16.28 34.57 -12.44
C LEU A 302 -15.99 35.94 -13.08
N PRO A 303 -16.19 37.06 -12.35
CA PRO A 303 -15.64 38.35 -12.74
C PRO A 303 -14.10 38.31 -12.90
N ASP A 304 -13.48 39.35 -13.46
CA ASP A 304 -12.02 39.45 -13.45
C ASP A 304 -11.52 39.69 -12.02
N GLY A 305 -10.60 38.85 -11.53
CA GLY A 305 -10.06 38.94 -10.17
C GLY A 305 -8.94 37.94 -9.91
N ALA A 306 -8.53 37.82 -8.65
CA ALA A 306 -7.57 36.80 -8.21
C ALA A 306 -8.20 35.97 -7.09
N TYR A 307 -8.76 34.83 -7.47
CA TYR A 307 -9.63 34.04 -6.62
C TYR A 307 -8.87 33.03 -5.76
N ARG A 308 -9.32 32.90 -4.51
CA ARG A 308 -8.76 31.96 -3.55
C ARG A 308 -9.86 31.27 -2.77
N ASP A 309 -9.65 29.98 -2.56
CA ASP A 309 -10.53 29.08 -1.84
C ASP A 309 -11.97 29.04 -2.40
N LEU A 310 -12.76 28.06 -2.00
CA LEU A 310 -14.12 27.90 -2.50
C LEU A 310 -15.00 27.24 -1.45
N ALA A 311 -16.19 27.78 -1.22
CA ALA A 311 -17.18 27.19 -0.34
C ALA A 311 -18.52 27.05 -1.05
N TRP A 312 -19.29 26.03 -0.68
CA TRP A 312 -20.68 25.86 -1.09
C TRP A 312 -21.58 25.99 0.13
N ASP A 313 -22.55 26.92 0.08
CA ASP A 313 -23.47 27.18 1.20
C ASP A 313 -24.79 26.39 1.13
N GLY A 314 -24.96 25.55 0.11
CA GLY A 314 -26.21 24.86 -0.20
C GLY A 314 -27.03 25.49 -1.34
N GLU A 315 -26.75 26.75 -1.69
CA GLU A 315 -27.41 27.48 -2.78
C GLU A 315 -26.40 28.08 -3.78
N ARG A 316 -25.24 28.53 -3.31
CA ARG A 316 -24.25 29.31 -4.07
C ARG A 316 -22.83 28.97 -3.68
N PHE A 317 -21.92 29.20 -4.62
CA PHE A 317 -20.50 29.22 -4.36
C PHE A 317 -20.06 30.56 -3.78
N TRP A 318 -19.09 30.52 -2.87
CA TRP A 318 -18.41 31.67 -2.30
C TRP A 318 -16.91 31.53 -2.49
N THR A 319 -16.26 32.60 -2.92
CA THR A 319 -14.79 32.66 -3.07
C THR A 319 -14.28 34.04 -2.64
N ILE A 320 -12.97 34.15 -2.43
CA ILE A 320 -12.30 35.39 -2.03
C ILE A 320 -11.58 35.96 -3.25
N ASP A 321 -11.99 37.15 -3.71
CA ASP A 321 -11.20 37.94 -4.64
C ASP A 321 -10.14 38.72 -3.86
N SER A 322 -8.91 38.21 -3.90
CA SER A 322 -7.79 38.76 -3.16
C SER A 322 -7.25 40.07 -3.72
N ASP A 323 -7.48 40.36 -5.00
CA ASP A 323 -7.06 41.62 -5.62
C ASP A 323 -8.04 42.75 -5.29
N ALA A 324 -9.35 42.46 -5.33
CA ALA A 324 -10.38 43.43 -4.96
C ALA A 324 -10.60 43.54 -3.45
N GLY A 325 -10.16 42.55 -2.67
CA GLY A 325 -10.43 42.45 -1.23
C GLY A 325 -11.91 42.18 -0.94
N ARG A 326 -12.54 41.27 -1.70
CA ARG A 326 -13.99 41.01 -1.63
C ARG A 326 -14.34 39.54 -1.52
N LEU A 327 -15.49 39.27 -0.93
CA LEU A 327 -16.17 37.97 -1.03
C LEU A 327 -17.14 38.02 -2.20
N VAL A 328 -17.08 37.02 -3.06
CA VAL A 328 -17.87 36.95 -4.30
C VAL A 328 -18.74 35.70 -4.25
N SER A 329 -20.05 35.85 -4.44
CA SER A 329 -20.98 34.72 -4.54
C SER A 329 -21.48 34.49 -5.95
N VAL A 330 -21.49 33.22 -6.39
CA VAL A 330 -21.90 32.83 -7.75
C VAL A 330 -22.85 31.64 -7.69
N SER A 331 -23.91 31.71 -8.50
CA SER A 331 -24.88 30.62 -8.63
C SER A 331 -24.33 29.51 -9.54
N PRO A 332 -24.61 28.22 -9.27
CA PRO A 332 -24.14 27.13 -10.11
C PRO A 332 -24.67 27.21 -11.56
N ASP A 333 -25.83 27.84 -11.79
CA ASP A 333 -26.39 28.05 -13.13
C ASP A 333 -25.75 29.21 -13.93
N GLY A 334 -24.74 29.87 -13.35
CA GLY A 334 -24.05 31.01 -13.95
C GLY A 334 -24.86 32.29 -14.02
N ALA A 335 -25.97 32.39 -13.28
CA ALA A 335 -26.61 33.67 -13.03
C ALA A 335 -25.64 34.61 -12.29
N ALA A 336 -25.59 35.87 -12.73
CA ALA A 336 -24.66 36.91 -12.26
C ALA A 336 -24.52 36.97 -10.73
N THR A 337 -23.32 37.34 -10.28
CA THR A 337 -22.94 37.59 -8.89
C THR A 337 -24.08 38.25 -8.10
N ARG A 338 -24.60 37.55 -7.08
CA ARG A 338 -25.76 38.04 -6.31
C ARG A 338 -25.36 38.92 -5.14
N ALA A 339 -24.18 38.70 -4.58
CA ALA A 339 -23.66 39.46 -3.45
C ALA A 339 -22.13 39.61 -3.56
N GLU A 340 -21.67 40.83 -3.30
CA GLU A 340 -20.27 41.20 -3.11
C GLU A 340 -20.14 41.96 -1.79
N PHE A 341 -19.28 41.48 -0.91
CA PHE A 341 -18.99 42.12 0.38
C PHE A 341 -17.50 42.37 0.52
N ASP A 342 -17.11 43.32 1.37
CA ASP A 342 -15.71 43.49 1.73
C ASP A 342 -15.22 42.23 2.47
N ALA A 343 -14.13 41.64 1.98
CA ALA A 343 -13.49 40.55 2.69
C ALA A 343 -12.72 41.11 3.89
N PRO A 344 -12.67 40.39 5.03
CA PRO A 344 -11.75 40.72 6.11
C PRO A 344 -10.31 40.86 5.59
N GLU A 345 -9.58 41.87 6.06
CA GLU A 345 -8.19 42.11 5.66
C GLU A 345 -7.35 40.84 5.87
N LYS A 346 -6.64 40.38 4.82
CA LYS A 346 -5.83 39.14 4.79
C LYS A 346 -6.63 37.83 4.90
N ALA A 347 -7.87 37.80 4.45
CA ALA A 347 -8.60 36.56 4.24
C ALA A 347 -7.78 35.55 3.40
N GLN A 348 -7.73 34.30 3.84
CA GLN A 348 -7.00 33.20 3.19
C GLN A 348 -7.94 32.08 2.77
N GLY A 349 -8.93 31.74 3.60
CA GLY A 349 -9.86 30.63 3.35
C GLY A 349 -11.29 30.96 3.72
N ILE A 350 -12.23 30.20 3.17
CA ILE A 350 -13.67 30.40 3.36
C ILE A 350 -14.39 29.06 3.44
N ALA A 351 -15.30 28.93 4.41
CA ALA A 351 -16.19 27.78 4.55
C ALA A 351 -17.63 28.25 4.77
N ALA A 352 -18.60 27.46 4.28
CA ALA A 352 -19.99 27.64 4.67
C ALA A 352 -20.21 27.14 6.10
N TRP A 353 -20.92 27.92 6.93
CA TRP A 353 -21.04 27.65 8.35
C TRP A 353 -22.43 28.01 8.89
N ASP A 354 -23.29 27.01 9.09
CA ASP A 354 -24.63 27.16 9.70
C ASP A 354 -25.50 28.28 9.09
N GLY A 355 -25.42 28.47 7.77
CA GLY A 355 -26.12 29.53 7.04
C GLY A 355 -25.39 30.90 7.01
N ASP A 356 -24.25 30.99 7.68
CA ASP A 356 -23.29 32.08 7.66
C ASP A 356 -22.01 31.64 6.87
N LEU A 357 -21.00 32.51 6.81
CA LEU A 357 -19.69 32.22 6.22
C LEU A 357 -18.60 32.29 7.29
N ALA A 358 -17.77 31.26 7.40
CA ALA A 358 -16.55 31.29 8.20
C ALA A 358 -15.36 31.66 7.32
N VAL A 359 -14.80 32.86 7.51
CA VAL A 359 -13.63 33.35 6.78
C VAL A 359 -12.40 33.27 7.67
N VAL A 360 -11.41 32.50 7.24
CA VAL A 360 -10.12 32.38 7.91
C VAL A 360 -9.21 33.52 7.49
N VAL A 361 -8.65 34.21 8.47
CA VAL A 361 -7.84 35.41 8.29
C VAL A 361 -6.45 35.18 8.86
N ALA A 362 -5.42 35.40 8.04
CA ALA A 362 -4.03 35.32 8.47
C ALA A 362 -3.68 36.43 9.47
N GLY A 363 -2.87 36.09 10.47
CA GLY A 363 -2.46 37.01 11.53
C GLY A 363 -1.64 36.31 12.61
N GLU A 364 -1.25 37.04 13.65
CA GLU A 364 -0.57 36.49 14.82
C GLU A 364 -1.34 36.83 16.11
N PRO A 365 -2.28 35.98 16.58
CA PRO A 365 -2.68 34.69 16.00
C PRO A 365 -3.64 34.85 14.80
N PRO A 366 -3.79 33.80 13.96
CA PRO A 366 -4.87 33.75 12.97
C PRO A 366 -6.25 33.76 13.62
N ARG A 367 -7.29 34.07 12.85
CA ARG A 367 -8.69 34.09 13.34
C ARG A 367 -9.67 33.52 12.33
N ALA A 368 -10.77 32.96 12.80
CA ALA A 368 -11.97 32.71 12.00
C ALA A 368 -12.99 33.83 12.27
N VAL A 369 -13.46 34.49 11.22
CA VAL A 369 -14.47 35.55 11.27
C VAL A 369 -15.77 35.00 10.67
N ILE A 370 -16.84 34.96 11.46
CA ILE A 370 -18.17 34.52 11.04
C ILE A 370 -18.94 35.72 10.54
N LEU A 371 -19.31 35.69 9.27
CA LEU A 371 -20.03 36.73 8.57
C LEU A 371 -21.43 36.25 8.21
N ASP A 372 -22.41 37.12 8.35
CA ASP A 372 -23.74 36.89 7.80
C ASP A 372 -23.66 36.75 6.27
N ALA A 373 -24.08 35.61 5.72
CA ALA A 373 -23.97 35.35 4.28
C ALA A 373 -24.86 36.26 3.41
N SER A 374 -25.84 36.95 4.02
CA SER A 374 -26.78 37.84 3.33
C SER A 374 -26.41 39.32 3.39
N THR A 375 -25.68 39.75 4.43
CA THR A 375 -25.30 41.15 4.63
C THR A 375 -23.79 41.41 4.61
N GLY A 376 -22.97 40.38 4.80
CA GLY A 376 -21.53 40.50 5.01
C GLY A 376 -21.13 41.06 6.38
N GLU A 377 -22.09 41.30 7.29
CA GLU A 377 -21.80 41.83 8.62
C GLU A 377 -21.11 40.79 9.51
N GLU A 378 -20.06 41.21 10.21
CA GLU A 378 -19.38 40.36 11.20
C GLU A 378 -20.29 40.07 12.39
N ARG A 379 -20.51 38.78 12.64
CA ARG A 379 -21.30 38.28 13.78
C ARG A 379 -20.40 37.85 14.94
N ARG A 380 -19.26 37.25 14.65
CA ARG A 380 -18.33 36.69 15.63
C ARG A 380 -16.93 36.61 15.05
N ALA A 381 -15.90 36.82 15.87
CA ALA A 381 -14.52 36.48 15.54
C ALA A 381 -13.93 35.57 16.62
N VAL A 382 -13.17 34.56 16.21
CA VAL A 382 -12.57 33.53 17.07
C VAL A 382 -11.08 33.44 16.79
N GLU A 383 -10.24 33.56 17.82
CA GLU A 383 -8.78 33.39 17.69
C GLU A 383 -8.42 31.91 17.54
N LEU A 384 -7.57 31.59 16.56
CA LEU A 384 -7.12 30.24 16.24
C LEU A 384 -5.68 30.02 16.75
N ARG A 385 -5.50 30.04 18.08
CA ARG A 385 -4.17 30.16 18.73
C ARG A 385 -3.22 28.98 18.49
N LYS A 386 -3.75 27.82 18.11
CA LYS A 386 -2.98 26.62 17.79
C LYS A 386 -2.47 26.59 16.35
N LEU A 387 -3.02 27.43 15.47
CA LEU A 387 -2.60 27.51 14.07
C LEU A 387 -1.48 28.54 13.91
N SER A 388 -0.51 28.19 13.07
CA SER A 388 0.57 29.11 12.68
C SER A 388 0.34 29.68 11.28
N TRP A 389 -0.11 28.84 10.34
CA TRP A 389 -0.29 29.20 8.93
C TRP A 389 -1.69 28.85 8.47
N ALA A 390 -2.67 29.66 8.89
CA ALA A 390 -4.06 29.43 8.53
C ALA A 390 -4.26 29.74 7.04
N GLY A 391 -4.57 28.70 6.26
CA GLY A 391 -4.81 28.77 4.83
C GLY A 391 -6.28 28.61 4.48
N SER A 392 -6.55 27.62 3.63
CA SER A 392 -7.91 27.26 3.20
C SER A 392 -8.78 26.71 4.33
N ALA A 393 -10.11 26.74 4.14
CA ALA A 393 -11.07 26.29 5.14
C ALA A 393 -12.20 25.47 4.52
N THR A 394 -12.70 24.49 5.25
CA THR A 394 -13.91 23.76 4.87
C THR A 394 -14.66 23.28 6.10
N ARG A 395 -15.90 22.82 5.92
CA ARG A 395 -16.66 22.18 6.99
C ARG A 395 -16.60 20.67 6.81
N VAL A 396 -16.28 19.96 7.89
CA VAL A 396 -16.37 18.49 7.96
C VAL A 396 -17.13 18.14 9.23
N GLY A 397 -18.30 17.50 9.06
CA GLY A 397 -19.24 17.27 10.16
C GLY A 397 -19.61 18.59 10.86
N ASP A 398 -19.38 18.63 12.18
CA ASP A 398 -19.67 19.79 13.04
C ASP A 398 -18.44 20.67 13.30
N ALA A 399 -17.29 20.37 12.68
CA ALA A 399 -16.05 21.10 12.88
C ALA A 399 -15.67 21.95 11.67
N LEU A 400 -15.01 23.07 11.95
CA LEU A 400 -14.30 23.83 10.93
C LEU A 400 -12.92 23.20 10.74
N TRP A 401 -12.61 22.80 9.52
CA TRP A 401 -11.29 22.32 9.15
C TRP A 401 -10.52 23.43 8.46
N VAL A 402 -9.32 23.71 8.94
CA VAL A 402 -8.46 24.76 8.38
C VAL A 402 -7.12 24.15 8.00
N GLY A 403 -6.76 24.24 6.72
CA GLY A 403 -5.47 23.78 6.22
C GLY A 403 -4.35 24.58 6.86
N ASP A 404 -3.36 23.87 7.42
CA ASP A 404 -2.08 24.48 7.72
C ASP A 404 -1.27 24.42 6.43
N ASP A 405 -1.25 25.55 5.72
CA ASP A 405 -0.63 25.78 4.42
C ASP A 405 0.91 25.53 4.42
N PHE A 406 1.45 24.93 5.48
CA PHE A 406 2.86 24.65 5.72
C PHE A 406 3.16 23.28 6.38
N TYR A 407 2.30 22.76 7.26
CA TYR A 407 2.65 21.63 8.15
C TYR A 407 2.11 20.23 7.75
N GLY A 408 1.70 20.01 6.50
CA GLY A 408 1.19 18.70 6.05
C GLY A 408 -0.03 18.21 6.85
N CYS A 409 -0.77 19.14 7.44
CA CYS A 409 -1.91 18.85 8.30
C CYS A 409 -3.04 19.87 8.10
N ALA A 410 -4.24 19.47 8.46
CA ALA A 410 -5.36 20.38 8.68
C ALA A 410 -5.71 20.39 10.17
N PHE A 411 -6.26 21.49 10.66
CA PHE A 411 -6.74 21.58 12.04
C PHE A 411 -8.25 21.42 12.07
N GLU A 412 -8.72 20.43 12.82
CA GLU A 412 -10.12 20.27 13.21
C GLU A 412 -10.41 21.21 14.38
N ILE A 413 -11.35 22.14 14.20
CA ILE A 413 -11.63 23.23 15.12
C ILE A 413 -13.13 23.26 15.44
N ASP A 414 -13.45 23.04 16.71
CA ASP A 414 -14.73 23.49 17.28
C ASP A 414 -14.61 25.00 17.57
N LEU A 415 -15.44 25.81 16.92
CA LEU A 415 -15.41 27.27 17.09
C LEU A 415 -15.89 27.73 18.47
N ASP A 416 -16.60 26.89 19.22
CA ASP A 416 -16.98 27.13 20.62
C ASP A 416 -15.88 26.71 21.60
N ALA A 417 -14.94 25.86 21.16
CA ALA A 417 -13.78 25.42 21.92
C ALA A 417 -12.48 25.48 21.08
N PRO A 418 -12.07 26.65 20.54
CA PRO A 418 -10.95 26.75 19.59
C PRO A 418 -9.60 26.38 20.19
N ASP A 419 -9.45 26.51 21.51
CA ASP A 419 -8.24 26.07 22.24
C ASP A 419 -8.13 24.53 22.29
N GLU A 420 -9.18 23.78 21.97
CA GLU A 420 -9.19 22.31 21.87
C GLU A 420 -8.87 21.80 20.46
N ALA A 421 -8.55 22.69 19.51
CA ALA A 421 -8.24 22.32 18.13
C ALA A 421 -7.20 21.19 18.03
N LYS A 422 -7.44 20.27 17.09
CA LYS A 422 -6.63 19.06 16.88
C LYS A 422 -5.99 19.12 15.50
N GLY A 423 -4.68 18.92 15.43
CA GLY A 423 -4.01 18.67 14.16
C GLY A 423 -4.41 17.30 13.65
N ARG A 424 -4.76 17.23 12.37
CA ARG A 424 -5.10 16.02 11.62
C ARG A 424 -4.13 15.92 10.45
N GLY A 425 -3.36 14.84 10.39
CA GLY A 425 -2.56 14.57 9.21
C GLY A 425 -3.48 14.47 8.00
N VAL A 426 -3.01 14.92 6.84
CA VAL A 426 -3.66 14.61 5.56
C VAL A 426 -2.60 14.03 4.64
N ALA A 427 -3.04 13.28 3.63
CA ALA A 427 -2.12 12.66 2.69
C ALA A 427 -1.54 13.73 1.77
N GLY A 428 -0.48 14.39 2.21
CA GLY A 428 0.21 15.42 1.44
C GLY A 428 0.93 16.45 2.32
N PRO A 429 2.08 16.98 1.87
CA PRO A 429 2.88 17.94 2.62
C PRO A 429 2.30 19.36 2.72
N ASN A 430 1.42 19.77 1.81
CA ASN A 430 0.96 21.16 1.75
C ASN A 430 -0.51 21.27 1.34
N PRO A 431 -1.45 20.85 2.21
CA PRO A 431 -2.87 20.84 1.90
C PRO A 431 -3.44 22.26 1.82
N GLY A 432 -3.92 22.63 0.64
CA GLY A 432 -4.69 23.84 0.37
C GLY A 432 -6.03 23.53 -0.32
N GLY A 433 -6.88 24.54 -0.51
CA GLY A 433 -8.19 24.41 -1.17
C GLY A 433 -9.00 23.21 -0.67
N LEU A 434 -9.38 23.18 0.60
CA LEU A 434 -10.05 22.04 1.20
C LEU A 434 -11.53 21.92 0.76
N ALA A 435 -11.97 20.71 0.43
CA ALA A 435 -13.38 20.38 0.24
C ALA A 435 -13.78 19.14 1.04
N GLY A 436 -14.58 19.35 2.09
CA GLY A 436 -15.15 18.28 2.90
C GLY A 436 -16.27 17.52 2.16
N ARG A 437 -16.23 16.18 2.24
CA ARG A 437 -17.28 15.29 1.74
C ARG A 437 -17.63 14.23 2.79
N PRO A 438 -18.77 13.53 2.64
CA PRO A 438 -19.09 12.39 3.51
C PRO A 438 -18.09 11.24 3.43
N ASP A 439 -17.32 11.14 2.34
CA ASP A 439 -16.38 10.04 2.05
C ASP A 439 -14.90 10.46 2.16
N GLY A 440 -14.60 11.61 2.77
CA GLY A 440 -13.24 12.10 3.00
C GLY A 440 -13.07 13.58 2.68
N ILE A 441 -11.81 14.01 2.64
CA ILE A 441 -11.43 15.40 2.44
C ILE A 441 -10.58 15.50 1.19
N TRP A 442 -11.01 16.32 0.26
CA TRP A 442 -10.21 16.70 -0.89
C TRP A 442 -9.37 17.91 -0.59
N HIS A 443 -8.14 17.91 -1.09
CA HIS A 443 -7.25 19.04 -0.99
C HIS A 443 -6.32 19.12 -2.20
N VAL A 444 -5.94 20.34 -2.54
CA VAL A 444 -4.87 20.65 -3.48
C VAL A 444 -3.56 20.59 -2.71
N ASP A 445 -2.67 19.68 -3.07
CA ASP A 445 -1.31 19.70 -2.54
C ASP A 445 -0.41 20.55 -3.44
N ARG A 446 -0.01 21.72 -2.92
CA ARG A 446 0.78 22.68 -3.70
C ARG A 446 2.24 22.29 -3.87
N MET A 447 2.77 21.43 -2.98
CA MET A 447 4.15 20.99 -3.07
C MET A 447 4.29 19.80 -4.00
N ALA A 448 3.39 18.82 -3.92
CA ALA A 448 3.36 17.68 -4.83
C ALA A 448 2.74 18.00 -6.20
N GLU A 449 2.00 19.11 -6.30
CA GLU A 449 1.22 19.48 -7.49
C GLU A 449 0.16 18.42 -7.86
N LEU A 450 -0.52 17.87 -6.84
CA LEU A 450 -1.55 16.84 -6.99
C LEU A 450 -2.87 17.27 -6.35
N LEU A 451 -3.97 16.78 -6.90
CA LEU A 451 -5.26 16.77 -6.22
C LEU A 451 -5.36 15.49 -5.41
N ILE A 452 -5.63 15.58 -4.11
CA ILE A 452 -5.57 14.44 -3.20
C ILE A 452 -6.84 14.31 -2.39
N ARG A 453 -7.29 13.08 -2.21
CA ARG A 453 -8.35 12.72 -1.26
C ARG A 453 -7.74 11.97 -0.09
N SER A 454 -7.99 12.45 1.12
CA SER A 454 -7.60 11.81 2.38
C SER A 454 -8.84 11.39 3.17
N ASP A 455 -8.72 10.41 4.07
CA ASP A 455 -9.70 10.25 5.14
C ASP A 455 -9.45 11.27 6.27
N GLU A 456 -10.29 11.25 7.32
CA GLU A 456 -10.18 12.17 8.46
C GLU A 456 -8.97 11.89 9.37
N ASP A 457 -8.33 10.73 9.21
CA ASP A 457 -7.13 10.31 9.96
C ASP A 457 -5.84 10.51 9.15
N GLY A 458 -5.97 10.94 7.89
CA GLY A 458 -4.87 11.34 7.01
C GLY A 458 -4.36 10.26 6.08
N ALA A 459 -5.04 9.12 5.99
CA ALA A 459 -4.69 8.09 5.01
C ALA A 459 -5.03 8.56 3.60
N LEU A 460 -4.15 8.24 2.65
CA LEU A 460 -4.38 8.50 1.22
C LEU A 460 -5.51 7.60 0.72
N LEU A 461 -6.55 8.20 0.11
CA LEU A 461 -7.68 7.46 -0.47
C LEU A 461 -7.66 7.47 -2.00
N ALA A 462 -7.23 8.57 -2.60
CA ALA A 462 -7.10 8.73 -4.05
C ALA A 462 -6.27 9.97 -4.39
N PHE A 463 -5.79 10.06 -5.62
CA PHE A 463 -5.16 11.27 -6.14
C PHE A 463 -5.29 11.37 -7.66
N ALA A 464 -5.11 12.59 -8.16
CA ALA A 464 -5.21 12.97 -9.57
C ALA A 464 -4.25 14.13 -9.87
N ASP A 465 -4.06 14.45 -11.14
CA ASP A 465 -3.42 15.70 -11.52
C ASP A 465 -4.26 16.92 -11.09
N LEU A 466 -3.59 18.05 -10.88
CA LEU A 466 -4.29 19.30 -10.60
C LEU A 466 -5.05 19.78 -11.85
N PRO A 467 -6.34 20.13 -11.73
CA PRO A 467 -7.15 20.42 -12.89
C PRO A 467 -6.69 21.65 -13.68
N PHE A 468 -6.18 22.66 -12.99
CA PHE A 468 -5.67 23.87 -13.63
C PHE A 468 -4.21 24.12 -13.24
N GLY A 469 -3.46 23.05 -12.94
CA GLY A 469 -2.11 23.13 -12.42
C GLY A 469 -2.03 23.81 -11.05
N VAL A 470 -0.86 24.36 -10.71
CA VAL A 470 -0.58 25.01 -9.40
C VAL A 470 -1.46 26.20 -9.05
N GLU A 471 -2.20 26.76 -10.02
CA GLU A 471 -3.14 27.86 -9.78
C GLU A 471 -4.51 27.37 -9.29
N THR A 472 -4.72 26.06 -9.18
CA THR A 472 -5.91 25.49 -8.54
C THR A 472 -5.87 25.82 -7.04
N ARG A 473 -6.61 26.84 -6.59
CA ARG A 473 -6.52 27.36 -5.21
C ARG A 473 -7.74 27.14 -4.33
N GLY A 474 -8.84 26.67 -4.89
CA GLY A 474 -10.08 26.46 -4.15
C GLY A 474 -10.85 25.27 -4.67
N LEU A 475 -11.38 24.46 -3.75
CA LEU A 475 -12.25 23.34 -4.04
C LEU A 475 -13.53 23.48 -3.23
N ALA A 476 -14.67 23.08 -3.80
CA ALA A 476 -15.90 22.95 -3.04
C ALA A 476 -16.69 21.71 -3.48
N TRP A 477 -17.36 21.08 -2.53
CA TRP A 477 -18.33 20.02 -2.81
C TRP A 477 -19.74 20.61 -2.74
N ASP A 478 -20.50 20.51 -3.83
CA ASP A 478 -21.86 21.06 -3.87
C ASP A 478 -22.95 20.11 -3.34
N GLY A 479 -22.56 18.89 -2.94
CA GLY A 479 -23.45 17.80 -2.59
C GLY A 479 -23.46 16.66 -3.61
N GLU A 480 -23.05 16.92 -4.85
CA GLU A 480 -23.10 15.99 -5.98
C GLU A 480 -21.81 15.95 -6.82
N THR A 481 -21.15 17.08 -7.03
CA THR A 481 -19.94 17.22 -7.85
C THR A 481 -18.87 18.06 -7.14
N LEU A 482 -17.60 17.77 -7.44
CA LEU A 482 -16.47 18.55 -6.94
C LEU A 482 -16.22 19.73 -7.90
N TRP A 483 -16.05 20.91 -7.34
CA TRP A 483 -15.79 22.14 -8.10
C TRP A 483 -14.41 22.67 -7.77
N ALA A 484 -13.75 23.22 -8.77
CA ALA A 484 -12.43 23.83 -8.66
C ALA A 484 -12.41 25.23 -9.26
N VAL A 485 -11.60 26.11 -8.68
CA VAL A 485 -11.32 27.45 -9.21
C VAL A 485 -10.26 27.35 -10.31
N ASP A 486 -10.59 27.83 -11.52
CA ASP A 486 -9.66 28.08 -12.62
C ASP A 486 -9.38 29.60 -12.66
N ASP A 487 -8.38 30.02 -11.88
CA ASP A 487 -8.00 31.44 -11.71
C ASP A 487 -7.52 32.04 -13.05
N ASP A 488 -6.75 31.27 -13.82
CA ASP A 488 -6.22 31.69 -15.13
C ASP A 488 -7.31 32.09 -16.13
N ARG A 489 -8.50 31.50 -16.00
CA ARG A 489 -9.64 31.77 -16.89
C ARG A 489 -10.83 32.43 -16.20
N ASN A 490 -10.66 32.89 -14.96
CA ASN A 490 -11.73 33.49 -14.15
C ASN A 490 -13.02 32.65 -14.21
N ARG A 491 -12.96 31.37 -13.84
CA ARG A 491 -14.14 30.48 -13.85
C ARG A 491 -14.11 29.45 -12.72
N LEU A 492 -15.30 28.99 -12.33
CA LEU A 492 -15.50 27.79 -11.53
C LEU A 492 -15.80 26.63 -12.46
N VAL A 493 -15.22 25.46 -12.21
CA VAL A 493 -15.40 24.29 -13.06
C VAL A 493 -15.79 23.09 -12.22
N ALA A 494 -16.90 22.46 -12.58
CA ALA A 494 -17.32 21.19 -12.04
C ALA A 494 -16.47 20.10 -12.69
N ILE A 495 -15.65 19.44 -11.87
CA ILE A 495 -14.78 18.37 -12.30
C ILE A 495 -15.37 17.03 -11.89
N VAL A 496 -15.31 16.08 -12.81
CA VAL A 496 -15.55 14.67 -12.53
C VAL A 496 -14.19 13.98 -12.54
N PRO A 497 -13.59 13.72 -11.37
CA PRO A 497 -12.28 13.09 -11.33
C PRO A 497 -12.38 11.65 -11.84
N ASP A 498 -11.65 11.32 -12.89
CA ASP A 498 -11.32 9.94 -13.30
C ASP A 498 -10.19 9.46 -12.37
N MET A 499 -10.60 9.18 -11.13
CA MET A 499 -9.68 8.93 -10.04
C MET A 499 -8.97 7.60 -10.19
N ARG A 500 -7.69 7.61 -9.84
CA ARG A 500 -7.01 6.39 -9.40
C ARG A 500 -7.25 6.24 -7.91
N ALA A 501 -7.98 5.21 -7.51
CA ALA A 501 -8.03 4.81 -6.11
C ALA A 501 -6.61 4.42 -5.65
N VAL A 502 -6.32 4.56 -4.36
CA VAL A 502 -5.15 3.89 -3.77
C VAL A 502 -5.36 2.38 -3.96
N GLY A 503 -4.53 1.77 -4.81
CA GLY A 503 -4.72 0.43 -5.37
C GLY A 503 -4.86 0.37 -6.89
N ASP A 504 -5.33 1.42 -7.56
CA ASP A 504 -5.37 1.51 -9.04
C ASP A 504 -3.99 1.78 -9.66
N LEU A 505 -2.97 2.02 -8.84
CA LEU A 505 -1.61 2.27 -9.27
C LEU A 505 -0.88 1.05 -9.82
N ASP A 506 -1.47 -0.14 -9.66
CA ASP A 506 -1.13 -1.35 -10.39
C ASP A 506 -2.37 -2.13 -10.91
N ALA A 507 -3.59 -1.81 -10.44
CA ALA A 507 -4.76 -2.66 -10.71
C ALA A 507 -5.42 -2.47 -12.09
N SER A 508 -5.10 -1.40 -12.83
CA SER A 508 -5.74 -1.22 -14.14
C SER A 508 -5.22 -2.13 -15.25
N GLU A 509 -4.14 -2.92 -15.00
CA GLU A 509 -3.86 -4.11 -15.82
C GLU A 509 -2.88 -5.15 -15.24
N SER A 510 -2.64 -5.25 -13.92
CA SER A 510 -2.11 -6.52 -13.37
C SER A 510 -3.23 -7.55 -13.24
N ARG A 511 -3.85 -7.88 -14.38
CA ARG A 511 -4.98 -8.82 -14.57
C ARG A 511 -5.95 -8.78 -13.39
N ARG A 512 -7.04 -8.00 -13.49
CA ARG A 512 -8.28 -8.37 -12.81
C ARG A 512 -8.46 -9.85 -13.05
N VAL A 513 -8.22 -10.65 -12.01
CA VAL A 513 -8.26 -12.09 -12.15
C VAL A 513 -9.69 -12.38 -12.49
N ASN A 514 -9.92 -12.85 -13.71
CA ASN A 514 -11.27 -13.04 -14.18
C ASN A 514 -11.86 -14.25 -13.44
N THR A 515 -12.34 -14.03 -12.21
CA THR A 515 -12.99 -15.03 -11.37
C THR A 515 -14.30 -15.49 -12.01
N SER A 516 -14.89 -14.75 -12.96
CA SER A 516 -16.01 -15.27 -13.77
C SER A 516 -15.59 -16.41 -14.70
N SER A 517 -14.29 -16.60 -14.94
CA SER A 517 -13.74 -17.78 -15.62
C SER A 517 -13.43 -18.95 -14.66
N ALA A 518 -13.67 -18.78 -13.35
CA ALA A 518 -13.51 -19.86 -12.38
C ALA A 518 -14.42 -21.01 -12.75
N SER A 519 -13.83 -22.18 -12.95
CA SER A 519 -14.55 -23.40 -13.32
C SER A 519 -14.22 -24.50 -12.33
N LEU A 520 -15.18 -24.79 -11.47
CA LEU A 520 -15.09 -25.88 -10.50
C LEU A 520 -16.12 -26.94 -10.91
N ALA A 521 -15.69 -27.94 -11.67
CA ALA A 521 -16.53 -29.08 -12.03
C ALA A 521 -15.80 -30.36 -11.67
N ALA A 522 -16.29 -31.07 -10.66
CA ALA A 522 -15.62 -32.25 -10.13
C ALA A 522 -16.60 -33.18 -9.40
N ASP A 523 -16.22 -34.45 -9.27
CA ASP A 523 -16.92 -35.37 -8.38
C ASP A 523 -16.45 -35.11 -6.96
N GLY A 524 -17.15 -34.18 -6.30
CA GLY A 524 -16.81 -33.81 -4.94
C GLY A 524 -16.64 -35.03 -4.05
N LEU A 525 -17.57 -36.00 -4.10
CA LEU A 525 -17.52 -37.16 -3.23
C LEU A 525 -16.18 -37.93 -3.28
N ARG A 526 -15.47 -37.90 -4.41
CA ARG A 526 -14.17 -38.56 -4.61
C ARG A 526 -12.96 -37.63 -4.51
N GLN A 527 -13.12 -36.36 -4.84
CA GLN A 527 -12.01 -35.43 -4.96
C GLN A 527 -12.00 -34.44 -3.79
N ASP A 528 -10.82 -34.28 -3.18
CA ASP A 528 -10.53 -33.20 -2.25
C ASP A 528 -10.88 -31.83 -2.83
N SER A 529 -11.91 -31.24 -2.22
CA SER A 529 -12.53 -30.00 -2.65
C SER A 529 -11.62 -28.79 -2.52
N PHE A 530 -10.79 -28.81 -1.48
CA PHE A 530 -9.86 -27.74 -1.22
C PHE A 530 -8.78 -27.71 -2.27
N ALA A 531 -8.15 -28.85 -2.55
CA ALA A 531 -7.17 -28.98 -3.61
C ALA A 531 -7.73 -28.52 -4.96
N LEU A 532 -8.99 -28.84 -5.28
CA LEU A 532 -9.62 -28.36 -6.52
C LEU A 532 -9.81 -26.84 -6.55
N ALA A 533 -10.36 -26.26 -5.48
CA ALA A 533 -10.53 -24.81 -5.37
C ALA A 533 -9.17 -24.09 -5.41
N PHE A 534 -8.15 -24.67 -4.77
CA PHE A 534 -6.81 -24.13 -4.71
C PHE A 534 -6.07 -24.24 -6.05
N VAL A 535 -6.17 -25.37 -6.76
CA VAL A 535 -5.65 -25.52 -8.14
C VAL A 535 -6.26 -24.48 -9.05
N GLU A 536 -7.57 -24.28 -8.97
CA GLU A 536 -8.25 -23.28 -9.80
C GLU A 536 -7.86 -21.85 -9.40
N ALA A 537 -7.71 -21.56 -8.11
CA ALA A 537 -7.22 -20.26 -7.65
C ALA A 537 -5.78 -19.99 -8.10
N ALA A 538 -4.90 -20.99 -8.00
CA ALA A 538 -3.55 -20.92 -8.52
C ALA A 538 -3.55 -20.66 -10.04
N ARG A 539 -4.38 -21.38 -10.80
CA ARG A 539 -4.55 -21.18 -12.26
C ARG A 539 -4.98 -19.77 -12.60
N LEU A 540 -5.97 -19.26 -11.87
CA LEU A 540 -6.49 -17.90 -12.00
C LEU A 540 -5.40 -16.84 -11.73
N LEU A 541 -4.48 -17.13 -10.80
CA LEU A 541 -3.30 -16.32 -10.48
C LEU A 541 -2.07 -16.63 -11.37
N GLY A 542 -2.24 -17.43 -12.43
CA GLY A 542 -1.16 -17.76 -13.37
C GLY A 542 -0.08 -18.69 -12.80
N ARG A 543 -0.42 -19.51 -11.80
CA ARG A 543 0.41 -20.60 -11.29
C ARG A 543 -0.16 -21.94 -11.75
N ASP A 544 0.72 -22.90 -11.98
CA ASP A 544 0.35 -24.27 -12.32
C ASP A 544 0.74 -25.20 -11.17
N VAL A 545 -0.20 -26.03 -10.76
CA VAL A 545 -0.02 -27.05 -9.75
C VAL A 545 -0.93 -28.21 -10.07
N ASP A 546 -0.39 -29.42 -10.08
CA ASP A 546 -1.22 -30.60 -10.27
C ASP A 546 -2.03 -30.89 -9.00
N TYR A 547 -3.15 -31.57 -9.20
CA TYR A 547 -4.09 -31.88 -8.14
C TYR A 547 -3.47 -32.66 -6.96
N ASP A 548 -2.58 -33.62 -7.23
CA ASP A 548 -1.98 -34.45 -6.18
C ASP A 548 -1.00 -33.65 -5.34
N THR A 549 -0.21 -32.78 -5.97
CA THR A 549 0.68 -31.84 -5.28
C THR A 549 -0.10 -30.85 -4.43
N ALA A 550 -1.17 -30.23 -4.98
CA ALA A 550 -2.02 -29.30 -4.22
C ALA A 550 -2.67 -29.99 -3.00
N ARG A 551 -3.12 -31.23 -3.19
CA ARG A 551 -3.71 -32.04 -2.13
C ARG A 551 -2.70 -32.40 -1.04
N ALA A 552 -1.46 -32.73 -1.39
CA ALA A 552 -0.39 -32.97 -0.42
C ALA A 552 -0.04 -31.68 0.34
N LEU A 553 0.18 -30.56 -0.36
CA LEU A 553 0.52 -29.26 0.23
C LEU A 553 -0.55 -28.76 1.21
N SER A 554 -1.83 -29.03 0.93
CA SER A 554 -2.93 -28.66 1.83
C SER A 554 -2.93 -29.37 3.19
N GLY A 555 -2.14 -30.45 3.34
CA GLY A 555 -2.19 -31.34 4.50
C GLY A 555 -3.29 -32.42 4.40
N ASN A 556 -4.35 -32.22 3.60
CA ASN A 556 -5.51 -33.13 3.56
C ASN A 556 -5.19 -34.55 3.04
N ALA A 557 -4.05 -34.75 2.39
CA ALA A 557 -3.63 -36.07 1.89
C ALA A 557 -3.00 -36.96 2.97
N PHE A 558 -2.48 -36.39 4.07
CA PHE A 558 -1.59 -37.10 4.99
C PHE A 558 -2.34 -37.95 6.03
N SER A 559 -3.48 -37.50 6.57
CA SER A 559 -4.14 -38.28 7.62
C SER A 559 -5.59 -37.96 7.90
N HIS A 560 -6.17 -38.79 8.79
CA HIS A 560 -7.60 -38.91 8.99
C HIS A 560 -8.23 -37.77 9.76
N ARG A 561 -9.48 -37.41 9.41
CA ARG A 561 -10.38 -36.69 10.31
C ARG A 561 -11.78 -37.27 10.24
N LEU A 562 -12.39 -37.46 11.41
CA LEU A 562 -13.80 -37.75 11.58
C LEU A 562 -14.42 -36.67 12.46
N ALA A 563 -15.63 -36.22 12.13
CA ALA A 563 -16.42 -35.44 13.08
C ALA A 563 -16.74 -36.34 14.29
N SER A 564 -16.46 -35.84 15.49
CA SER A 564 -16.60 -36.62 16.74
C SER A 564 -18.07 -36.91 17.09
N ALA A 565 -19.01 -36.03 16.72
CA ALA A 565 -20.43 -36.14 17.04
C ALA A 565 -21.09 -37.34 16.32
N ASP A 566 -21.85 -38.13 17.07
CA ASP A 566 -22.22 -39.55 16.88
C ASP A 566 -22.95 -40.01 15.59
N ALA A 567 -22.97 -39.26 14.48
CA ALA A 567 -23.82 -39.62 13.35
C ALA A 567 -23.12 -40.31 12.15
N CYS A 568 -21.85 -40.07 11.84
CA CYS A 568 -21.30 -40.64 10.59
C CYS A 568 -19.80 -40.95 10.69
N ALA A 569 -19.41 -42.16 10.30
CA ALA A 569 -18.00 -42.59 10.23
C ALA A 569 -17.36 -42.36 8.84
N ALA A 570 -18.07 -41.72 7.92
CA ALA A 570 -17.53 -41.31 6.62
C ALA A 570 -17.25 -39.80 6.59
N TRP A 571 -16.74 -39.31 5.46
CA TRP A 571 -16.47 -37.89 5.15
C TRP A 571 -15.04 -37.41 5.44
N TRP A 572 -14.08 -38.16 4.87
CA TRP A 572 -12.63 -37.90 4.82
C TRP A 572 -12.18 -36.49 4.44
N HIS A 573 -12.64 -36.00 3.29
CA HIS A 573 -12.15 -34.79 2.62
C HIS A 573 -12.78 -33.49 3.19
N ALA A 574 -13.51 -33.61 4.29
CA ALA A 574 -14.41 -32.57 4.77
C ALA A 574 -13.71 -31.49 5.63
N ALA A 575 -12.50 -31.71 6.13
CA ALA A 575 -11.91 -30.81 7.13
C ALA A 575 -10.41 -31.01 7.36
N THR A 576 -9.77 -30.01 7.99
CA THR A 576 -8.35 -29.56 7.99
C THR A 576 -7.95 -28.56 6.89
N ARG A 577 -8.94 -28.03 6.17
CA ARG A 577 -8.78 -27.51 4.82
C ARG A 577 -7.83 -26.34 4.67
N ASP A 578 -7.87 -25.42 5.61
CA ASP A 578 -7.15 -24.16 5.50
C ASP A 578 -5.92 -24.07 6.41
N HIS A 579 -5.64 -25.08 7.23
CA HIS A 579 -4.41 -25.12 8.02
C HIS A 579 -3.16 -25.13 7.15
N GLY A 580 -3.22 -25.80 5.99
CA GLY A 580 -2.15 -25.80 5.00
C GLY A 580 -2.24 -24.65 3.99
N MET A 581 -3.15 -23.67 4.15
CA MET A 581 -3.36 -22.62 3.15
C MET A 581 -2.10 -21.78 2.92
N GLN A 582 -1.46 -21.32 4.00
CA GLN A 582 -0.27 -20.49 3.92
C GLN A 582 0.90 -21.25 3.28
N ASP A 583 1.15 -22.48 3.75
CA ASP A 583 2.22 -23.33 3.22
C ASP A 583 2.00 -23.69 1.75
N ALA A 584 0.75 -24.00 1.37
CA ALA A 584 0.39 -24.31 -0.02
C ALA A 584 0.51 -23.07 -0.93
N ALA A 585 0.12 -21.89 -0.46
CA ALA A 585 0.26 -20.64 -1.20
C ALA A 585 1.74 -20.27 -1.42
N GLU A 586 2.52 -20.23 -0.36
CA GLU A 586 3.95 -19.89 -0.45
C GLU A 586 4.73 -20.90 -1.30
N ALA A 587 4.36 -22.19 -1.23
CA ALA A 587 4.91 -23.24 -2.08
C ALA A 587 4.81 -22.94 -3.60
N LEU A 588 3.85 -22.11 -4.02
CA LEU A 588 3.59 -21.72 -5.40
C LEU A 588 3.98 -20.26 -5.72
N GLY A 589 4.62 -19.56 -4.79
CA GLY A 589 4.88 -18.12 -4.96
C GLY A 589 3.58 -17.31 -5.01
N LEU A 590 2.70 -17.62 -4.07
CA LEU A 590 1.47 -16.89 -3.75
C LEU A 590 1.53 -16.44 -2.29
N ARG A 591 0.81 -15.37 -1.97
CA ARG A 591 0.53 -14.93 -0.60
C ARG A 591 -0.89 -15.32 -0.22
N ALA A 592 -1.08 -15.70 1.04
CA ALA A 592 -2.38 -16.00 1.60
C ALA A 592 -2.60 -15.18 2.86
N ARG A 593 -3.67 -14.38 2.87
CA ARG A 593 -4.13 -13.70 4.09
C ARG A 593 -5.54 -14.12 4.42
N GLN A 594 -5.81 -14.23 5.72
CA GLN A 594 -7.16 -14.41 6.21
C GLN A 594 -7.88 -13.06 6.22
N ILE A 595 -9.08 -12.98 5.64
CA ILE A 595 -9.93 -11.80 5.77
C ILE A 595 -10.55 -11.81 7.17
N ALA A 596 -10.31 -10.75 7.94
CA ALA A 596 -10.78 -10.64 9.32
C ALA A 596 -12.31 -10.75 9.41
N ASP A 597 -12.78 -11.86 9.98
CA ASP A 597 -14.18 -12.16 10.24
C ASP A 597 -14.38 -12.19 11.76
N GLU A 598 -15.16 -11.25 12.29
CA GLU A 598 -15.40 -11.10 13.74
C GLU A 598 -16.26 -12.23 14.32
N GLY A 599 -16.77 -13.12 13.46
CA GLY A 599 -17.73 -14.14 13.82
C GLY A 599 -19.11 -13.54 14.08
N PHE A 600 -20.15 -14.31 13.78
CA PHE A 600 -21.51 -13.92 14.09
C PHE A 600 -21.96 -14.55 15.41
N THR A 601 -22.38 -13.72 16.38
CA THR A 601 -22.78 -14.16 17.73
C THR A 601 -24.30 -14.13 17.95
N GLY A 602 -25.08 -13.70 16.95
CA GLY A 602 -26.54 -13.65 17.00
C GLY A 602 -27.23 -14.94 16.51
N ASP A 603 -28.57 -14.91 16.43
CA ASP A 603 -29.36 -15.99 15.83
C ASP A 603 -29.21 -15.95 14.29
N PRO A 604 -28.67 -17.00 13.64
CA PRO A 604 -28.47 -17.01 12.19
C PRO A 604 -29.76 -16.92 11.38
N GLU A 605 -30.90 -17.27 11.98
CA GLU A 605 -32.23 -17.17 11.38
C GLU A 605 -32.84 -15.75 11.53
N ASP A 606 -32.25 -14.88 12.35
CA ASP A 606 -32.64 -13.47 12.48
C ASP A 606 -31.98 -12.62 11.40
N ALA A 607 -32.73 -12.37 10.32
CA ALA A 607 -32.28 -11.57 9.18
C ALA A 607 -31.84 -10.14 9.58
N ALA A 608 -32.44 -9.54 10.60
CA ALA A 608 -32.09 -8.19 11.04
C ALA A 608 -30.77 -8.15 11.82
N ALA A 609 -30.53 -9.15 12.67
CA ALA A 609 -29.26 -9.32 13.35
C ALA A 609 -28.13 -9.71 12.39
N MET A 610 -28.45 -10.48 11.34
CA MET A 610 -27.50 -10.98 10.35
C MET A 610 -27.07 -9.92 9.32
N ALA A 611 -27.91 -8.94 9.01
CA ALA A 611 -27.63 -7.95 7.96
C ALA A 611 -26.34 -7.13 8.18
N PRO A 612 -26.04 -6.60 9.39
CA PRO A 612 -24.76 -5.91 9.65
C PRO A 612 -23.54 -6.81 9.46
N TYR A 613 -23.64 -8.07 9.86
CA TYR A 613 -22.57 -9.05 9.72
C TYR A 613 -22.28 -9.37 8.24
N ARG A 614 -23.32 -9.62 7.45
CA ARG A 614 -23.20 -9.82 5.99
C ARG A 614 -22.58 -8.61 5.31
N ARG A 615 -23.00 -7.40 5.67
CA ARG A 615 -22.47 -6.15 5.11
C ARG A 615 -20.98 -5.96 5.41
N SER A 616 -20.53 -6.22 6.64
CA SER A 616 -19.12 -6.14 7.03
C SER A 616 -18.27 -7.13 6.22
N ARG A 617 -18.73 -8.39 6.10
CA ARG A 617 -18.08 -9.45 5.33
C ARG A 617 -18.02 -9.12 3.83
N ALA A 618 -19.11 -8.57 3.29
CA ALA A 618 -19.23 -8.12 1.91
C ALA A 618 -18.23 -7.01 1.56
N ILE A 619 -18.10 -5.98 2.40
CA ILE A 619 -17.16 -4.87 2.18
C ILE A 619 -15.72 -5.38 2.11
N LYS A 620 -15.31 -6.18 3.11
CA LYS A 620 -13.94 -6.73 3.18
C LYS A 620 -13.64 -7.68 2.01
N THR A 621 -14.62 -8.49 1.60
CA THR A 621 -14.49 -9.42 0.47
C THR A 621 -14.47 -8.69 -0.87
N ARG A 622 -15.31 -7.67 -1.04
CA ARG A 622 -15.32 -6.81 -2.24
C ARG A 622 -13.98 -6.12 -2.42
N ALA A 623 -13.41 -5.56 -1.34
CA ALA A 623 -12.09 -4.94 -1.38
C ALA A 623 -11.00 -5.92 -1.86
N ALA A 624 -11.05 -7.19 -1.44
CA ALA A 624 -10.12 -8.22 -1.88
C ALA A 624 -10.31 -8.63 -3.36
N LEU A 625 -11.55 -8.72 -3.83
CA LEU A 625 -11.82 -8.99 -5.25
C LEU A 625 -11.37 -7.82 -6.13
N ASP A 626 -11.59 -6.59 -5.67
CA ASP A 626 -11.24 -5.38 -6.40
C ASP A 626 -9.73 -5.16 -6.46
N SER A 627 -8.95 -5.64 -5.48
CA SER A 627 -7.49 -5.66 -5.50
C SER A 627 -6.88 -6.79 -6.35
N GLY A 628 -7.70 -7.58 -7.05
CA GLY A 628 -7.24 -8.67 -7.93
C GLY A 628 -6.90 -9.96 -7.20
N GLU A 629 -7.24 -10.09 -5.91
CA GLU A 629 -7.06 -11.33 -5.16
C GLU A 629 -8.11 -12.39 -5.57
N VAL A 630 -7.72 -13.67 -5.54
CA VAL A 630 -8.68 -14.77 -5.61
C VAL A 630 -9.16 -15.10 -4.20
N VAL A 631 -10.45 -14.95 -3.97
CA VAL A 631 -11.03 -15.16 -2.64
C VAL A 631 -11.61 -16.58 -2.53
N LEU A 632 -11.17 -17.33 -1.53
CA LEU A 632 -11.71 -18.65 -1.17
C LEU A 632 -12.45 -18.55 0.17
N THR A 633 -13.57 -19.25 0.29
CA THR A 633 -14.24 -19.41 1.58
C THR A 633 -14.23 -20.87 2.01
N SER A 634 -13.91 -21.14 3.28
CA SER A 634 -13.84 -22.49 3.86
C SER A 634 -15.20 -23.03 4.35
N GLY A 635 -16.31 -22.31 4.15
CA GLY A 635 -17.60 -22.63 4.75
C GLY A 635 -18.81 -22.54 3.83
N GLY A 636 -19.58 -23.64 3.82
CA GLY A 636 -21.01 -23.76 3.52
C GLY A 636 -21.61 -22.89 2.42
N TRP A 637 -21.86 -23.47 1.27
CA TRP A 637 -22.73 -22.87 0.26
C TRP A 637 -24.18 -23.32 0.46
N GLU A 638 -25.14 -22.58 -0.10
CA GLU A 638 -26.56 -22.95 -0.03
C GLU A 638 -26.86 -24.26 -0.78
N ASP A 639 -26.04 -24.61 -1.78
CA ASP A 639 -26.15 -25.84 -2.56
C ASP A 639 -25.93 -27.11 -1.69
N PRO A 640 -26.83 -28.12 -1.75
CA PRO A 640 -26.74 -29.34 -0.95
C PRO A 640 -25.45 -30.15 -1.13
N MET A 641 -24.85 -30.13 -2.31
CA MET A 641 -23.56 -30.77 -2.60
C MET A 641 -22.37 -29.91 -2.20
N ALA A 642 -22.52 -28.60 -2.00
CA ALA A 642 -21.46 -27.66 -1.60
C ALA A 642 -21.51 -27.23 -0.11
N ARG A 643 -22.40 -27.82 0.70
CA ARG A 643 -22.60 -27.50 2.14
C ARG A 643 -21.35 -27.60 3.02
N ILE A 644 -20.37 -28.34 2.58
CA ILE A 644 -19.12 -28.60 3.27
C ILE A 644 -17.99 -28.44 2.26
N TRP A 645 -17.93 -27.44 1.38
CA TRP A 645 -16.91 -27.38 0.31
C TRP A 645 -16.36 -25.97 0.18
N PRO A 646 -15.04 -25.77 0.06
CA PRO A 646 -14.52 -24.48 -0.33
C PRO A 646 -14.92 -24.16 -1.76
N GLY A 647 -15.22 -22.89 -2.00
CA GLY A 647 -15.51 -22.37 -3.33
C GLY A 647 -14.78 -21.05 -3.54
N ILE A 648 -14.71 -20.64 -4.80
CA ILE A 648 -14.09 -19.37 -5.19
C ILE A 648 -15.19 -18.32 -5.24
N VAL A 649 -15.05 -17.25 -4.46
CA VAL A 649 -15.97 -16.12 -4.53
C VAL A 649 -15.75 -15.39 -5.85
N THR A 650 -16.81 -15.23 -6.62
CA THR A 650 -16.81 -14.59 -7.94
C THR A 650 -17.39 -13.19 -7.88
N ASP A 651 -18.32 -12.93 -6.96
CA ASP A 651 -18.98 -11.63 -6.81
C ASP A 651 -19.61 -11.44 -5.42
N VAL A 652 -20.10 -10.24 -5.12
CA VAL A 652 -20.89 -9.90 -3.93
C VAL A 652 -22.17 -9.20 -4.37
N ASP A 653 -23.33 -9.78 -4.09
CA ASP A 653 -24.59 -9.22 -4.58
C ASP A 653 -25.00 -7.93 -3.83
N ALA A 654 -26.04 -7.26 -4.32
CA ALA A 654 -26.54 -6.01 -3.75
C ALA A 654 -27.04 -6.12 -2.29
N ASN A 655 -27.31 -7.35 -1.81
CA ASN A 655 -27.74 -7.62 -0.44
C ASN A 655 -26.55 -7.92 0.48
N GLY A 656 -25.32 -7.94 -0.06
CA GLY A 656 -24.11 -8.31 0.68
C GLY A 656 -23.92 -9.83 0.80
N ASP A 657 -24.60 -10.64 -0.01
CA ASP A 657 -24.36 -12.07 -0.07
C ASP A 657 -23.17 -12.37 -1.01
N LEU A 658 -22.28 -13.27 -0.60
CA LEU A 658 -21.16 -13.69 -1.45
C LEU A 658 -21.66 -14.70 -2.48
N LEU A 659 -21.31 -14.49 -3.74
CA LEU A 659 -21.59 -15.38 -4.86
C LEU A 659 -20.30 -16.10 -5.29
N GLY A 660 -20.38 -17.35 -5.72
CA GLY A 660 -19.17 -18.07 -6.09
C GLY A 660 -19.30 -19.36 -6.88
N ALA A 661 -18.16 -19.75 -7.44
CA ALA A 661 -17.94 -21.02 -8.11
C ALA A 661 -17.81 -22.16 -7.10
N CYS A 662 -18.58 -23.23 -7.33
CA CYS A 662 -18.57 -24.46 -6.53
C CYS A 662 -18.48 -25.68 -7.44
N LEU A 663 -18.23 -26.86 -6.87
CA LEU A 663 -18.04 -28.11 -7.63
C LEU A 663 -19.24 -28.56 -8.49
N ASN A 664 -20.42 -27.95 -8.30
CA ASN A 664 -21.58 -28.17 -9.16
C ASN A 664 -21.44 -27.50 -10.54
N GLY A 665 -20.35 -26.77 -10.79
CA GLY A 665 -20.07 -26.06 -12.04
C GLY A 665 -20.77 -24.71 -12.17
N ALA A 666 -21.61 -24.32 -11.20
CA ALA A 666 -22.25 -23.00 -11.17
C ALA A 666 -21.32 -21.97 -10.52
N SER A 667 -21.38 -20.72 -10.98
CA SER A 667 -20.53 -19.60 -10.53
C SER A 667 -21.27 -18.57 -9.67
N ASP A 668 -22.55 -18.80 -9.40
CA ASP A 668 -23.48 -17.88 -8.72
C ASP A 668 -24.09 -18.51 -7.44
N ASN A 669 -23.42 -19.51 -6.87
CA ASN A 669 -23.85 -20.11 -5.62
C ASN A 669 -23.75 -19.08 -4.49
N ARG A 670 -24.75 -19.04 -3.60
CA ARG A 670 -24.71 -18.18 -2.41
C ARG A 670 -23.92 -18.84 -1.29
N ALA A 671 -22.96 -18.11 -0.72
CA ALA A 671 -22.22 -18.56 0.46
C ALA A 671 -23.05 -18.30 1.72
N ARG A 672 -22.97 -19.23 2.68
CA ARG A 672 -23.53 -19.04 4.02
C ARG A 672 -22.61 -18.13 4.84
N PRO A 673 -23.15 -17.43 5.85
CA PRO A 673 -22.38 -16.63 6.80
C PRO A 673 -21.63 -17.52 7.81
N SER A 674 -20.73 -18.38 7.32
CA SER A 674 -19.92 -19.29 8.14
C SER A 674 -18.57 -19.56 7.47
N GLY A 675 -17.55 -19.87 8.28
CA GLY A 675 -16.23 -20.29 7.81
C GLY A 675 -15.25 -19.13 7.56
N VAL A 676 -13.97 -19.48 7.56
CA VAL A 676 -12.84 -18.58 7.28
C VAL A 676 -12.84 -18.17 5.81
N ILE A 677 -12.56 -16.90 5.54
CA ILE A 677 -12.33 -16.39 4.18
C ILE A 677 -10.83 -16.11 4.02
N TRP A 678 -10.28 -16.57 2.89
CA TRP A 678 -8.91 -16.38 2.49
C TRP A 678 -8.86 -15.56 1.21
N ALA A 679 -7.94 -14.60 1.15
CA ALA A 679 -7.57 -13.91 -0.07
C ALA A 679 -6.19 -14.38 -0.51
N LEU A 680 -6.07 -14.76 -1.78
CA LEU A 680 -4.84 -15.20 -2.40
C LEU A 680 -4.38 -14.19 -3.45
N SER A 681 -3.10 -13.81 -3.41
CA SER A 681 -2.45 -12.96 -4.41
C SER A 681 -1.16 -13.59 -4.90
N ALA A 682 -0.66 -13.11 -6.03
CA ALA A 682 0.72 -13.41 -6.43
C ALA A 682 1.68 -12.69 -5.46
N GLY A 683 2.78 -13.33 -5.08
CA GLY A 683 3.79 -12.69 -4.26
C GLY A 683 5.00 -13.57 -4.01
N GLU A 684 6.14 -12.96 -3.67
CA GLU A 684 7.35 -13.72 -3.35
C GLU A 684 7.17 -14.49 -2.02
N PRO A 685 7.58 -15.77 -1.97
CA PRO A 685 7.54 -16.56 -0.74
C PRO A 685 8.42 -15.94 0.34
N SER A 686 7.92 -15.90 1.57
CA SER A 686 8.72 -15.46 2.74
C SER A 686 9.72 -16.52 3.19
N ARG A 687 9.41 -17.80 2.90
CA ARG A 687 10.21 -18.97 3.24
C ARG A 687 10.76 -19.63 1.99
N THR A 688 11.94 -20.22 2.10
CA THR A 688 12.48 -21.04 1.03
C THR A 688 11.60 -22.26 0.81
N ARG A 689 11.60 -22.79 -0.41
CA ARG A 689 10.85 -24.01 -0.72
C ARG A 689 11.23 -25.20 0.16
N HIS A 690 12.48 -25.25 0.62
CA HIS A 690 12.96 -26.29 1.55
C HIS A 690 12.31 -26.18 2.93
N GLU A 691 12.21 -24.96 3.48
CA GLU A 691 11.56 -24.72 4.77
C GLU A 691 10.08 -25.09 4.71
N ILE A 692 9.39 -24.70 3.63
CA ILE A 692 7.99 -25.06 3.39
C ILE A 692 7.81 -26.57 3.32
N ASP A 693 8.66 -27.28 2.56
CA ASP A 693 8.61 -28.74 2.45
C ASP A 693 8.83 -29.42 3.83
N LEU A 694 9.59 -28.81 4.76
CA LEU A 694 9.76 -29.31 6.13
C LEU A 694 8.57 -28.98 7.05
N ASP A 695 7.97 -27.79 6.92
CA ASP A 695 6.79 -27.39 7.67
C ASP A 695 5.59 -28.27 7.34
N VAL A 696 5.39 -28.60 6.06
CA VAL A 696 4.39 -29.57 5.61
C VAL A 696 4.59 -30.92 6.29
N LEU A 697 5.83 -31.41 6.43
CA LEU A 697 6.12 -32.66 7.13
C LEU A 697 5.84 -32.57 8.64
N ARG A 698 6.16 -31.45 9.29
CA ARG A 698 5.86 -31.22 10.71
C ARG A 698 4.34 -31.23 10.95
N ALA A 699 3.60 -30.48 10.14
CA ALA A 699 2.15 -30.45 10.18
C ALA A 699 1.55 -31.85 9.95
N ALA A 700 2.05 -32.59 8.96
CA ALA A 700 1.63 -33.96 8.69
C ALA A 700 1.86 -34.90 9.89
N VAL A 701 3.01 -34.80 10.57
CA VAL A 701 3.28 -35.59 11.79
C VAL A 701 2.27 -35.27 12.89
N HIS A 702 1.97 -33.99 13.12
CA HIS A 702 0.98 -33.56 14.10
C HIS A 702 -0.43 -34.05 13.74
N GLN A 703 -0.82 -33.95 12.48
CA GLN A 703 -2.10 -34.43 11.98
C GLN A 703 -2.25 -35.96 12.09
N ILE A 704 -1.21 -36.72 11.73
CA ILE A 704 -1.22 -38.19 11.87
C ILE A 704 -1.34 -38.58 13.34
N ARG A 705 -0.61 -37.91 14.24
CA ARG A 705 -0.64 -38.26 15.68
C ARG A 705 -1.87 -37.73 16.41
N GLY A 706 -2.50 -36.67 15.90
CA GLY A 706 -3.68 -36.04 16.50
C GLY A 706 -3.41 -35.46 17.90
N ASN A 707 -2.18 -35.02 18.18
CA ASN A 707 -1.69 -34.75 19.53
C ASN A 707 -1.07 -33.36 19.74
N ALA A 708 -1.24 -32.44 18.79
CA ALA A 708 -0.78 -31.06 18.88
C ALA A 708 -1.73 -30.14 18.09
N GLU A 709 -1.84 -28.88 18.51
CA GLU A 709 -2.63 -27.86 17.80
C GLU A 709 -2.14 -27.66 16.36
N PRO A 710 -3.02 -27.43 15.37
CA PRO A 710 -4.49 -27.37 15.46
C PRO A 710 -5.20 -28.75 15.39
N PHE A 711 -4.44 -29.85 15.37
CA PHE A 711 -4.94 -31.21 15.16
C PHE A 711 -5.18 -31.99 16.46
N MET A 712 -5.49 -31.29 17.55
CA MET A 712 -5.83 -31.96 18.80
C MET A 712 -7.23 -32.59 18.69
N CYS A 713 -7.37 -33.85 19.09
CA CYS A 713 -8.67 -34.49 19.15
C CYS A 713 -9.51 -33.87 20.29
N ASP A 714 -10.76 -33.52 19.99
CA ASP A 714 -11.70 -32.93 20.93
C ASP A 714 -13.13 -33.48 20.75
N ASP A 715 -14.09 -32.82 21.40
CA ASP A 715 -15.50 -33.17 21.35
C ASP A 715 -16.15 -32.88 20.00
N ASP A 716 -15.47 -32.23 19.04
CA ASP A 716 -15.95 -31.89 17.68
C ASP A 716 -15.20 -32.63 16.54
N ALA A 717 -13.96 -33.06 16.79
CA ALA A 717 -13.09 -33.68 15.78
C ALA A 717 -12.13 -34.74 16.34
N VAL A 718 -11.99 -35.83 15.59
CA VAL A 718 -10.98 -36.88 15.84
C VAL A 718 -10.03 -36.93 14.65
N TYR A 719 -8.72 -36.90 14.89
CA TYR A 719 -7.69 -36.87 13.86
C TYR A 719 -6.82 -38.14 13.80
N GLY A 720 -6.18 -38.34 12.65
CA GLY A 720 -5.06 -39.23 12.44
C GLY A 720 -5.30 -40.68 12.83
N LEU A 721 -4.37 -41.21 13.64
CA LEU A 721 -4.43 -42.59 14.14
C LEU A 721 -5.71 -42.88 14.91
N ALA A 722 -6.21 -41.93 15.72
CA ALA A 722 -7.45 -42.13 16.47
C ALA A 722 -8.69 -42.23 15.55
N ALA A 723 -8.69 -41.49 14.45
CA ALA A 723 -9.74 -41.60 13.43
C ALA A 723 -9.66 -42.93 12.66
N MET A 724 -8.45 -43.44 12.39
CA MET A 724 -8.26 -44.79 11.84
C MET A 724 -8.76 -45.89 12.78
N ASP A 725 -8.43 -45.79 14.06
CA ASP A 725 -8.88 -46.73 15.08
C ASP A 725 -10.42 -46.73 15.16
N ARG A 726 -11.06 -45.55 15.17
CA ARG A 726 -12.52 -45.41 15.14
C ARG A 726 -13.15 -46.01 13.87
N TRP A 727 -12.52 -45.87 12.71
CA TRP A 727 -13.00 -46.47 11.47
C TRP A 727 -12.93 -48.01 11.55
N ALA A 728 -11.77 -48.56 11.92
CA ALA A 728 -11.60 -50.00 12.06
C ALA A 728 -12.58 -50.59 13.08
N ASP A 729 -12.75 -49.96 14.24
CA ASP A 729 -13.66 -50.42 15.28
C ASP A 729 -15.12 -50.42 14.83
N ARG A 730 -15.53 -49.41 14.03
CA ARG A 730 -16.88 -49.39 13.42
C ARG A 730 -17.07 -50.52 12.42
N MET A 731 -16.07 -50.81 11.58
CA MET A 731 -16.11 -51.99 10.70
C MET A 731 -16.21 -53.30 11.51
N GLU A 732 -15.60 -53.40 12.69
CA GLU A 732 -15.66 -54.62 13.51
C GLU A 732 -16.98 -54.82 14.26
N THR A 733 -17.66 -53.71 14.61
CA THR A 733 -18.74 -53.72 15.60
C THR A 733 -20.12 -53.34 15.06
N VAL A 734 -20.21 -52.67 13.90
CA VAL A 734 -21.47 -52.17 13.33
C VAL A 734 -21.78 -52.89 12.01
N GLU A 735 -22.93 -53.58 11.92
CA GLU A 735 -23.32 -54.44 10.78
C GLU A 735 -23.33 -53.74 9.41
N HIS A 736 -23.48 -52.42 9.38
CA HIS A 736 -23.38 -51.67 8.13
C HIS A 736 -22.38 -50.53 8.21
N PHE A 737 -21.38 -50.62 9.11
CA PHE A 737 -20.35 -49.60 9.38
C PHE A 737 -20.89 -48.27 9.96
N CYS A 738 -22.02 -47.77 9.48
CA CYS A 738 -22.60 -46.48 9.85
C CYS A 738 -24.13 -46.58 9.94
N ASP A 739 -24.64 -46.83 11.15
CA ASP A 739 -26.09 -46.94 11.41
C ASP A 739 -26.88 -45.69 10.97
N PRO A 740 -26.40 -44.45 11.20
CA PRO A 740 -27.19 -43.29 10.84
C PRO A 740 -27.23 -43.07 9.31
N CYS A 741 -26.19 -43.44 8.57
CA CYS A 741 -26.28 -43.48 7.10
C CYS A 741 -27.28 -44.55 6.66
N GLN A 742 -27.10 -45.79 7.13
CA GLN A 742 -27.96 -46.90 6.75
C GLN A 742 -29.45 -46.64 7.04
N SER A 743 -29.75 -45.96 8.14
CA SER A 743 -31.12 -45.58 8.52
C SER A 743 -31.69 -44.40 7.71
N ARG A 744 -30.86 -43.53 7.13
CA ARG A 744 -31.31 -42.45 6.23
C ARG A 744 -31.74 -42.99 4.87
N GLU A 745 -30.91 -43.85 4.28
CA GLU A 745 -31.18 -44.47 2.98
C GLU A 745 -30.46 -45.81 2.89
N ALA A 746 -31.19 -46.85 2.49
CA ALA A 746 -30.66 -48.20 2.39
C ALA A 746 -29.49 -48.26 1.38
N GLY A 747 -28.32 -48.69 1.82
CA GLY A 747 -27.13 -48.79 0.98
C GLY A 747 -26.27 -47.51 0.93
N SER A 748 -26.71 -46.41 1.55
CA SER A 748 -25.88 -45.20 1.66
C SER A 748 -24.60 -45.42 2.49
N ALA A 749 -24.63 -46.36 3.43
CA ALA A 749 -23.47 -46.75 4.23
C ALA A 749 -22.35 -47.40 3.40
N VAL A 750 -22.71 -48.14 2.35
CA VAL A 750 -21.77 -48.68 1.35
C VAL A 750 -21.05 -47.54 0.63
N GLY A 751 -21.81 -46.56 0.14
CA GLY A 751 -21.23 -45.38 -0.51
C GLY A 751 -20.27 -44.64 0.42
N CYS A 752 -20.69 -44.41 1.66
CA CYS A 752 -19.90 -43.75 2.69
C CYS A 752 -18.57 -44.47 3.01
N ALA A 753 -18.62 -45.79 3.26
CA ALA A 753 -17.42 -46.58 3.56
C ALA A 753 -16.47 -46.67 2.37
N TRP A 754 -17.03 -46.92 1.18
CA TRP A 754 -16.26 -46.99 -0.06
C TRP A 754 -15.60 -45.66 -0.40
N LEU A 755 -16.33 -44.55 -0.32
CA LEU A 755 -15.78 -43.21 -0.57
C LEU A 755 -14.64 -42.91 0.40
N THR A 756 -14.80 -43.22 1.69
CA THR A 756 -13.74 -43.03 2.69
C THR A 756 -12.46 -43.78 2.32
N ALA A 757 -12.59 -45.03 1.86
CA ALA A 757 -11.44 -45.83 1.43
C ALA A 757 -10.81 -45.41 0.11
N VAL A 758 -11.63 -45.00 -0.88
CA VAL A 758 -11.12 -44.41 -2.12
C VAL A 758 -10.33 -43.15 -1.81
N THR A 759 -10.91 -42.22 -1.04
CA THR A 759 -10.24 -40.96 -0.74
C THR A 759 -8.97 -41.17 0.08
N PHE A 760 -8.92 -42.16 0.97
CA PHE A 760 -7.70 -42.49 1.70
C PHE A 760 -6.63 -43.09 0.78
N SER A 761 -7.00 -44.06 -0.06
CA SER A 761 -6.08 -44.65 -1.03
C SER A 761 -5.53 -43.60 -2.00
N ASP A 762 -6.38 -42.73 -2.54
CA ASP A 762 -5.98 -41.68 -3.48
C ASP A 762 -5.11 -40.61 -2.79
N GLY A 763 -5.43 -40.27 -1.53
CA GLY A 763 -4.59 -39.38 -0.72
C GLY A 763 -3.20 -39.97 -0.47
N ALA A 764 -3.13 -41.27 -0.16
CA ALA A 764 -1.88 -41.97 0.01
C ALA A 764 -1.04 -41.99 -1.28
N ALA A 765 -1.67 -42.24 -2.42
CA ALA A 765 -1.01 -42.15 -3.73
C ALA A 765 -0.45 -40.74 -3.98
N ALA A 766 -1.23 -39.69 -3.69
CA ALA A 766 -0.80 -38.30 -3.84
C ALA A 766 0.40 -37.96 -2.95
N VAL A 767 0.41 -38.38 -1.67
CA VAL A 767 1.57 -38.17 -0.77
C VAL A 767 2.80 -38.88 -1.29
N ALA A 768 2.69 -40.15 -1.71
CA ALA A 768 3.82 -40.89 -2.26
C ALA A 768 4.39 -40.24 -3.52
N SER A 769 3.51 -39.80 -4.43
CA SER A 769 3.88 -39.08 -5.65
C SER A 769 4.59 -37.76 -5.34
N TYR A 770 4.02 -36.95 -4.44
CA TYR A 770 4.60 -35.69 -3.98
C TYR A 770 5.99 -35.87 -3.36
N LEU A 771 6.14 -36.77 -2.39
CA LEU A 771 7.43 -36.97 -1.73
C LEU A 771 8.51 -37.46 -2.69
N ARG A 772 8.14 -38.28 -3.69
CA ARG A 772 9.06 -38.72 -4.74
C ARG A 772 9.45 -37.61 -5.69
N SER A 773 8.51 -36.77 -6.13
CA SER A 773 8.82 -35.64 -7.00
C SER A 773 9.68 -34.59 -6.30
N ARG A 774 9.61 -34.52 -4.97
CA ARG A 774 10.37 -33.60 -4.11
C ARG A 774 11.67 -34.20 -3.54
N MET A 775 12.04 -35.44 -3.87
CA MET A 775 13.17 -36.13 -3.23
C MET A 775 14.48 -35.31 -3.24
N ASP A 776 14.75 -34.61 -4.34
CA ASP A 776 15.97 -33.81 -4.49
C ASP A 776 15.97 -32.50 -3.67
N SER A 777 14.81 -31.99 -3.24
CA SER A 777 14.72 -30.80 -2.39
C SER A 777 15.11 -31.04 -0.93
N TYR A 778 15.19 -32.32 -0.52
CA TYR A 778 15.59 -32.70 0.82
C TYR A 778 17.11 -32.90 0.94
N ALA A 779 17.65 -32.55 2.10
CA ALA A 779 19.05 -32.76 2.44
C ALA A 779 19.40 -34.25 2.38
N ALA A 780 20.65 -34.57 2.00
CA ALA A 780 21.08 -35.96 1.82
C ALA A 780 20.80 -36.90 3.03
N PRO A 781 20.96 -36.45 4.31
CA PRO A 781 20.60 -37.25 5.47
C PRO A 781 19.09 -37.54 5.61
N SER A 782 18.22 -36.65 5.12
CA SER A 782 16.77 -36.79 5.21
C SER A 782 16.19 -37.71 4.13
N ARG A 783 16.85 -37.81 2.95
CA ARG A 783 16.33 -38.55 1.78
C ARG A 783 15.94 -40.02 2.05
N PRO A 784 16.71 -40.83 2.81
CA PRO A 784 16.30 -42.20 3.12
C PRO A 784 14.98 -42.26 3.91
N HIS A 785 14.74 -41.28 4.77
CA HIS A 785 13.52 -41.18 5.58
C HIS A 785 12.32 -40.69 4.76
N ILE A 786 12.55 -39.80 3.78
CA ILE A 786 11.53 -39.38 2.79
C ILE A 786 11.14 -40.57 1.89
N ASP A 787 12.11 -41.33 1.38
CA ASP A 787 11.87 -42.53 0.58
C ASP A 787 11.12 -43.60 1.36
N GLU A 788 11.50 -43.83 2.62
CA GLU A 788 10.77 -44.72 3.52
C GLU A 788 9.32 -44.25 3.69
N THR A 789 9.09 -42.96 3.94
CA THR A 789 7.75 -42.38 4.05
C THR A 789 6.92 -42.65 2.79
N ALA A 790 7.46 -42.38 1.61
CA ALA A 790 6.77 -42.64 0.34
C ALA A 790 6.40 -44.13 0.19
N ARG A 791 7.32 -45.05 0.52
CA ARG A 791 7.06 -46.50 0.49
C ARG A 791 5.95 -46.94 1.44
N ARG A 792 5.82 -46.30 2.61
CA ARG A 792 4.72 -46.56 3.56
C ARG A 792 3.35 -46.16 2.97
N TYR A 793 3.28 -45.03 2.30
CA TYR A 793 2.04 -44.62 1.62
C TYR A 793 1.70 -45.51 0.41
N GLU A 794 2.69 -45.95 -0.38
CA GLU A 794 2.46 -46.92 -1.44
C GLU A 794 1.92 -48.25 -0.91
N ARG A 795 2.42 -48.68 0.25
CA ARG A 795 1.93 -49.88 0.93
C ARG A 795 0.47 -49.74 1.34
N ILE A 796 0.04 -48.57 1.83
CA ILE A 796 -1.37 -48.29 2.12
C ILE A 796 -2.23 -48.45 0.85
N VAL A 797 -1.78 -47.93 -0.29
CA VAL A 797 -2.47 -48.10 -1.59
C VAL A 797 -2.60 -49.58 -1.94
N ASP A 798 -1.51 -50.35 -1.81
CA ASP A 798 -1.52 -51.79 -2.08
C ASP A 798 -2.48 -52.56 -1.16
N LEU A 799 -2.59 -52.16 0.11
CA LEU A 799 -3.49 -52.77 1.09
C LEU A 799 -4.97 -52.55 0.76
N LEU A 800 -5.33 -51.36 0.27
CA LEU A 800 -6.71 -50.99 -0.03
C LEU A 800 -7.16 -51.41 -1.43
N ARG A 801 -6.23 -51.52 -2.39
CA ARG A 801 -6.49 -51.89 -3.80
C ARG A 801 -7.44 -53.09 -3.96
N PRO A 802 -7.33 -54.19 -3.20
CA PRO A 802 -8.25 -55.33 -3.32
C PRO A 802 -9.71 -54.98 -3.00
N THR A 803 -9.98 -53.94 -2.21
CA THR A 803 -11.34 -53.50 -1.90
C THR A 803 -11.87 -52.38 -2.78
N LEU A 804 -11.05 -51.86 -3.70
CA LEU A 804 -11.37 -50.71 -4.55
C LEU A 804 -11.44 -51.05 -6.04
N HIS A 805 -11.29 -52.32 -6.43
CA HIS A 805 -11.39 -52.77 -7.82
C HIS A 805 -12.85 -53.01 -8.26
N GLY A 806 -13.13 -52.83 -9.56
CA GLY A 806 -14.47 -53.04 -10.14
C GLY A 806 -15.30 -51.75 -10.17
N ASN A 807 -16.63 -51.85 -10.23
CA ASN A 807 -17.48 -50.65 -10.21
C ASN A 807 -17.57 -50.05 -8.80
N ALA A 808 -17.94 -48.77 -8.74
CA ALA A 808 -18.04 -48.00 -7.51
C ALA A 808 -18.90 -48.70 -6.45
N GLY A 809 -18.27 -48.98 -5.30
CA GLY A 809 -18.91 -49.60 -4.14
C GLY A 809 -19.18 -51.10 -4.25
N ASP A 810 -18.90 -51.77 -5.37
CA ASP A 810 -19.23 -53.19 -5.59
C ASP A 810 -18.66 -54.10 -4.49
N GLN A 811 -17.36 -53.94 -4.18
CA GLN A 811 -16.70 -54.72 -3.14
C GLN A 811 -17.26 -54.39 -1.75
N TYR A 812 -17.54 -53.11 -1.47
CA TYR A 812 -18.12 -52.72 -0.19
C TYR A 812 -19.56 -53.24 -0.01
N ARG A 813 -20.32 -53.51 -1.09
CA ARG A 813 -21.61 -54.22 -0.98
C ARG A 813 -21.45 -55.69 -0.57
N GLN A 814 -20.30 -56.29 -0.85
CA GLN A 814 -19.98 -57.66 -0.45
C GLN A 814 -19.38 -57.71 0.96
N ILE A 815 -18.75 -56.62 1.40
CA ILE A 815 -18.15 -56.49 2.73
C ILE A 815 -19.22 -56.08 3.75
N LEU A 816 -19.99 -55.02 3.50
CA LEU A 816 -20.94 -54.47 4.48
C LEU A 816 -22.19 -55.34 4.61
N GLY A 817 -22.60 -55.61 5.86
CA GLY A 817 -23.66 -56.57 6.18
C GLY A 817 -23.16 -57.98 6.42
N ASP A 818 -21.92 -58.31 6.03
CA ASP A 818 -21.24 -59.54 6.41
C ASP A 818 -20.17 -59.25 7.47
N MET A 819 -20.51 -59.49 8.73
CA MET A 819 -19.60 -59.24 9.85
C MET A 819 -18.26 -60.00 9.78
N ALA A 820 -18.19 -61.12 9.06
CA ALA A 820 -16.92 -61.82 8.88
C ALA A 820 -16.03 -61.08 7.87
N GLU A 821 -16.59 -60.63 6.74
CA GLU A 821 -15.86 -59.84 5.75
C GLU A 821 -15.51 -58.44 6.26
N GLN A 822 -16.40 -57.80 7.03
CA GLN A 822 -16.08 -56.50 7.64
C GLN A 822 -14.90 -56.58 8.62
N ARG A 823 -14.82 -57.64 9.45
CA ARG A 823 -13.69 -57.84 10.37
C ARG A 823 -12.38 -58.10 9.64
N LYS A 824 -12.42 -58.80 8.50
CA LYS A 824 -11.24 -58.95 7.64
C LYS A 824 -10.79 -57.59 7.11
N HIS A 825 -11.73 -56.77 6.62
CA HIS A 825 -11.41 -55.43 6.16
C HIS A 825 -10.90 -54.53 7.29
N ALA A 826 -11.46 -54.62 8.50
CA ALA A 826 -10.97 -53.90 9.67
C ALA A 826 -9.52 -54.26 10.01
N ALA A 827 -9.12 -55.52 9.85
CA ALA A 827 -7.72 -55.92 10.00
C ALA A 827 -6.81 -55.25 8.94
N THR A 828 -7.28 -55.12 7.70
CA THR A 828 -6.57 -54.35 6.65
C THR A 828 -6.45 -52.87 7.02
N LEU A 829 -7.50 -52.26 7.58
CA LEU A 829 -7.45 -50.87 8.06
C LEU A 829 -6.45 -50.70 9.21
N ARG A 830 -6.35 -51.67 10.12
CA ARG A 830 -5.34 -51.66 11.18
C ARG A 830 -3.91 -51.80 10.63
N GLU A 831 -3.69 -52.62 9.61
CA GLU A 831 -2.39 -52.68 8.92
C GLU A 831 -2.05 -51.32 8.28
N ALA A 832 -3.00 -50.67 7.61
CA ALA A 832 -2.79 -49.34 7.05
C ALA A 832 -2.52 -48.26 8.13
N ARG A 833 -3.14 -48.39 9.30
CA ARG A 833 -2.89 -47.53 10.48
C ARG A 833 -1.48 -47.70 11.04
N ASP A 834 -0.94 -48.92 11.01
CA ASP A 834 0.44 -49.19 11.38
C ASP A 834 1.43 -48.60 10.36
N GLU A 835 1.11 -48.67 9.07
CA GLU A 835 1.91 -48.01 8.02
C GLU A 835 1.91 -46.47 8.19
N LEU A 836 0.77 -45.85 8.55
CA LEU A 836 0.71 -44.41 8.89
C LEU A 836 1.58 -44.07 10.11
N THR A 837 1.60 -44.94 11.12
CA THR A 837 2.46 -44.75 12.30
C THR A 837 3.93 -44.77 11.91
N ALA A 838 4.34 -45.74 11.09
CA ALA A 838 5.70 -45.83 10.57
C ALA A 838 6.06 -44.63 9.67
N ALA A 839 5.11 -44.16 8.85
CA ALA A 839 5.30 -42.96 8.03
C ALA A 839 5.55 -41.72 8.89
N ALA A 840 4.75 -41.48 9.94
CA ALA A 840 4.96 -40.34 10.85
C ALA A 840 6.32 -40.39 11.56
N SER A 841 6.77 -41.59 11.97
CA SER A 841 8.12 -41.76 12.53
C SER A 841 9.23 -41.46 11.51
N ALA A 842 9.06 -41.88 10.25
CA ALA A 842 10.02 -41.58 9.20
C ALA A 842 10.07 -40.08 8.87
N MET A 843 8.92 -39.40 8.76
CA MET A 843 8.87 -37.94 8.58
C MET A 843 9.55 -37.18 9.71
N GLN A 844 9.31 -37.57 10.97
CA GLN A 844 9.96 -36.98 12.14
C GLN A 844 11.49 -37.07 12.04
N LEU A 845 12.02 -38.26 11.69
CA LEU A 845 13.46 -38.45 11.49
C LEU A 845 14.00 -37.64 10.30
N ALA A 846 13.22 -37.47 9.23
CA ALA A 846 13.59 -36.64 8.09
C ALA A 846 13.76 -35.17 8.50
N VAL A 847 12.84 -34.64 9.33
CA VAL A 847 12.90 -33.28 9.86
C VAL A 847 14.10 -33.12 10.81
N GLU A 848 14.31 -34.05 11.75
CA GLU A 848 15.42 -34.00 12.71
C GLU A 848 16.79 -34.10 12.05
N SER A 849 16.91 -34.93 11.00
CA SER A 849 18.13 -35.09 10.22
C SER A 849 18.46 -33.86 9.39
N ALA A 850 17.47 -33.08 8.98
CA ALA A 850 17.67 -31.81 8.29
C ALA A 850 18.24 -30.76 9.24
N THR A 851 17.72 -30.66 10.47
CA THR A 851 18.20 -29.71 11.50
C THR A 851 19.62 -29.99 11.97
N SER A 852 20.09 -31.24 11.87
CA SER A 852 21.45 -31.62 12.28
C SER A 852 22.52 -31.43 11.19
N ALA A 853 22.11 -31.10 9.96
CA ALA A 853 22.99 -30.95 8.80
C ALA A 853 23.43 -29.51 8.52
N TRP A 854 22.96 -28.54 9.33
CA TRP A 854 23.21 -27.11 9.21
C TRP A 854 23.88 -26.54 10.46
#